data_AF-A0AA39SN02-F1
#
_entry.id   AF-A0AA39SN02-F1
#
_cell.length_a   1.000
_cell.length_b   1.000
_cell.length_c   1.000
_cell.angle_alpha   90.00
_cell.angle_beta   90.00
_cell.angle_gamma   90.00
#
_symmetry.space_group_name_H-M   'P 1'
#
loop_
_entity.id
_entity.type
_entity.pdbx_description
1 polymer ?
#
loop_
_entity_poly.entity_id
_entity_poly.type
_entity_poly.pdbx_seq_one_letter_code
_entity_poly.pdbx_strand_id
1 'polypeptide(L)'
;MGIYEVEFQGTKVKAILVDHEAALDSKIAEFKTSLQNQGCPVLGIDFKVNSCDNKVELLILCGVNHCLLIKLPNIHSYPRSLEEVLSDGNLCFVGIGIRDKIPGLTLESVYWKSDAGEPLSFYMSRIVEVCDLAAKVLKKPKLCKCGLAELDKEVRINSTVASTASSTSSCPVMDSKVKVEIASLPNSKVKVEIASLPDSKVTVGIASLLDSKVNVEINSKVTVEIASLPDSKVKAEKASLPEMIECIPDWKAVVFSDEEIKFEYGINLRIHVVLIIIAIPMKYLSKIGTYEVDFQGAKVKAILVTNEAILEAKIAELRSSLQRQKCSVVGIDFKLYTGTKVKAVLVDHEATLDANIAEFKTSLQNQGCPVLGIDFKVNSCDQKVELLILCGVNHCLLIKLPNIHSYPRSLAEVLSDRNLCSVGIGIRDKILDAKIAELRSSLQRQKCSVVGIDFILYTGKKAKLMILCSLNVCLIIKLAKLHSTPYNLKNFLEDKSVCFVGNGIRDKLPSLTSVNDLWRISLFYPEKHLSISISGVVEACDLASMVMKKSNLCNSGLAEMNKEVRINTVASTTASSSSSLPPPVSKVQVEKANLPVITCPNWNAVGFSDEEIKYVIHDAYTCCFIGDRLLGLGNDRCF
;
A
#
# COMPACT_ATOMS: atom_id res chain seq x y z
N MET A 1 -13.13 -35.25 -8.43
CA MET A 1 -11.73 -35.36 -8.92
C MET A 1 -11.71 -35.78 -10.38
N GLY A 2 -10.99 -35.06 -11.24
CA GLY A 2 -10.84 -35.39 -12.66
C GLY A 2 -9.38 -35.36 -13.10
N ILE A 3 -8.97 -36.29 -13.96
CA ILE A 3 -7.65 -36.28 -14.60
C ILE A 3 -7.86 -35.93 -16.06
N TYR A 4 -7.14 -34.94 -16.54
CA TYR A 4 -7.20 -34.44 -17.90
C TYR A 4 -5.81 -34.50 -18.52
N GLU A 5 -5.73 -34.83 -19.80
CA GLU A 5 -4.50 -34.73 -20.58
C GLU A 5 -4.73 -33.67 -21.64
N VAL A 6 -3.92 -32.61 -21.61
CA VAL A 6 -4.05 -31.46 -22.51
C VAL A 6 -2.73 -31.26 -23.22
N GLU A 7 -2.77 -31.04 -24.53
CA GLU A 7 -1.57 -30.77 -25.31
C GLU A 7 -1.32 -29.26 -25.40
N PHE A 8 -0.17 -28.81 -24.90
CA PHE A 8 0.30 -27.43 -24.99
C PHE A 8 1.61 -27.39 -25.77
N GLN A 9 1.61 -26.74 -26.93
CA GLN A 9 2.80 -26.58 -27.79
C GLN A 9 3.49 -27.93 -28.11
N GLY A 10 2.71 -28.99 -28.39
CA GLY A 10 3.25 -30.32 -28.67
C GLY A 10 3.64 -31.14 -27.42
N THR A 11 3.50 -30.57 -26.22
CA THR A 11 3.78 -31.26 -24.96
C THR A 11 2.47 -31.69 -24.30
N LYS A 12 2.35 -32.97 -23.96
CA LYS A 12 1.20 -33.46 -23.18
C LYS A 12 1.39 -33.12 -21.71
N VAL A 13 0.40 -32.44 -21.15
CA VAL A 13 0.34 -32.01 -19.76
C VAL A 13 -0.79 -32.74 -19.06
N LYS A 14 -0.45 -33.45 -17.97
CA LYS A 14 -1.42 -34.11 -17.09
C LYS A 14 -1.95 -33.09 -16.07
N ALA A 15 -3.20 -32.69 -16.21
CA ALA A 15 -3.87 -31.79 -15.27
C ALA A 15 -4.80 -32.60 -14.32
N ILE A 16 -4.61 -32.44 -13.02
CA ILE A 16 -5.38 -33.13 -11.98
C ILE A 16 -6.24 -32.09 -11.27
N LEU A 17 -7.56 -32.20 -11.41
CA LEU A 17 -8.54 -31.38 -10.69
C LEU A 17 -8.93 -32.06 -9.38
N VAL A 18 -8.57 -31.44 -8.27
CA VAL A 18 -8.97 -31.83 -6.92
C VAL A 18 -10.03 -30.87 -6.41
N ASP A 19 -11.17 -31.43 -6.04
CA ASP A 19 -12.36 -30.69 -5.64
C ASP A 19 -12.91 -31.18 -4.30
N HIS A 20 -12.25 -32.13 -3.63
CA HIS A 20 -12.65 -32.72 -2.35
C HIS A 20 -11.41 -32.84 -1.45
N GLU A 21 -11.56 -32.46 -0.19
CA GLU A 21 -10.49 -32.42 0.81
C GLU A 21 -9.80 -33.78 1.03
N ALA A 22 -10.57 -34.87 1.08
CA ALA A 22 -10.05 -36.22 1.35
C ALA A 22 -9.03 -36.72 0.30
N ALA A 23 -9.05 -36.18 -0.91
CA ALA A 23 -8.11 -36.57 -1.98
C ALA A 23 -6.89 -35.64 -2.06
N LEU A 24 -6.92 -34.50 -1.37
CA LEU A 24 -5.99 -33.40 -1.61
C LEU A 24 -4.56 -33.73 -1.17
N ASP A 25 -4.37 -34.25 0.05
CA ASP A 25 -3.04 -34.60 0.55
C ASP A 25 -2.34 -35.65 -0.32
N SER A 26 -3.08 -36.68 -0.75
CA SER A 26 -2.54 -37.72 -1.63
C SER A 26 -2.11 -37.14 -2.99
N LYS A 27 -2.87 -36.21 -3.56
CA LYS A 27 -2.55 -35.57 -4.84
C LYS A 27 -1.46 -34.53 -4.75
N ILE A 28 -1.34 -33.83 -3.63
CA ILE A 28 -0.19 -32.96 -3.35
C ILE A 28 1.09 -33.80 -3.23
N ALA A 29 1.04 -34.95 -2.56
CA ALA A 29 2.19 -35.85 -2.47
C ALA A 29 2.60 -36.43 -3.84
N GLU A 30 1.64 -36.86 -4.66
CA GLU A 30 1.88 -37.29 -6.05
C GLU A 30 2.53 -36.16 -6.88
N PHE A 31 1.99 -34.94 -6.76
CA PHE A 31 2.50 -33.77 -7.46
C PHE A 31 3.93 -33.41 -7.01
N LYS A 32 4.19 -33.39 -5.69
CA LYS A 32 5.52 -33.13 -5.12
C LYS A 32 6.56 -34.15 -5.58
N THR A 33 6.20 -35.43 -5.58
CA THR A 33 7.08 -36.51 -6.08
C THR A 33 7.41 -36.30 -7.57
N SER A 34 6.43 -35.90 -8.38
CA SER A 34 6.65 -35.58 -9.80
C SER A 34 7.64 -34.43 -9.99
N LEU A 35 7.55 -33.37 -9.18
CA LEU A 35 8.49 -32.24 -9.23
C LEU A 35 9.91 -32.65 -8.84
N GLN A 36 10.04 -33.44 -7.77
CA GLN A 36 11.34 -33.93 -7.29
C GLN A 36 12.03 -34.80 -8.35
N ASN A 37 11.28 -35.69 -9.00
CA ASN A 37 11.80 -36.54 -10.07
C ASN A 37 12.27 -35.75 -11.30
N GLN A 38 11.77 -34.52 -11.48
CA GLN A 38 12.17 -33.63 -12.57
C GLN A 38 13.33 -32.72 -12.23
N GLY A 39 13.70 -32.60 -10.94
CA GLY A 39 14.70 -31.65 -10.48
C GLY A 39 14.37 -30.19 -10.82
N CYS A 40 13.07 -29.87 -11.01
CA CYS A 40 12.65 -28.52 -11.39
C CYS A 40 12.28 -27.72 -10.12
N PRO A 41 13.08 -26.73 -9.69
CA PRO A 41 12.76 -25.91 -8.53
C PRO A 41 11.74 -24.80 -8.85
N VAL A 42 11.18 -24.77 -10.07
CA VAL A 42 10.29 -23.70 -10.53
C VAL A 42 8.88 -24.24 -10.73
N LEU A 43 7.91 -23.56 -10.14
CA LEU A 43 6.48 -23.88 -10.26
C LEU A 43 5.72 -22.69 -10.81
N GLY A 44 4.96 -22.92 -11.88
CA GLY A 44 3.92 -22.01 -12.33
C GLY A 44 2.80 -21.91 -11.29
N ILE A 45 2.35 -20.70 -10.97
CA ILE A 45 1.20 -20.47 -10.10
C ILE A 45 0.20 -19.51 -10.77
N ASP A 46 -1.08 -19.86 -10.73
CA ASP A 46 -2.18 -18.97 -11.14
C ASP A 46 -3.38 -19.13 -10.21
N PHE A 47 -4.21 -18.10 -10.17
CA PHE A 47 -5.42 -18.03 -9.38
C PHE A 47 -6.59 -17.66 -10.27
N LYS A 48 -7.69 -18.40 -10.19
CA LYS A 48 -8.99 -17.95 -10.69
C LYS A 48 -9.81 -17.42 -9.53
N VAL A 49 -10.26 -16.18 -9.68
CA VAL A 49 -10.97 -15.43 -8.67
C VAL A 49 -12.37 -15.16 -9.19
N ASN A 50 -13.38 -15.40 -8.36
CA ASN A 50 -14.76 -15.06 -8.67
C ASN A 50 -14.90 -13.54 -8.73
N SER A 51 -15.41 -13.02 -9.85
CA SER A 51 -15.57 -11.59 -10.07
C SER A 51 -16.58 -10.91 -9.14
N CYS A 52 -17.48 -11.67 -8.52
CA CYS A 52 -18.56 -11.14 -7.70
C CYS A 52 -18.10 -10.84 -6.26
N ASP A 53 -17.29 -11.69 -5.66
CA ASP A 53 -16.89 -11.59 -4.25
C ASP A 53 -15.36 -11.53 -4.03
N ASN A 54 -14.58 -11.59 -5.11
CA ASN A 54 -13.11 -11.68 -5.10
C ASN A 54 -12.56 -12.89 -4.32
N LYS A 55 -13.34 -13.97 -4.14
CA LYS A 55 -12.83 -15.21 -3.57
C LYS A 55 -12.07 -16.00 -4.63
N VAL A 56 -10.95 -16.60 -4.22
CA VAL A 56 -10.21 -17.52 -5.08
C VAL A 56 -11.02 -18.82 -5.20
N GLU A 57 -11.47 -19.15 -6.40
CA GLU A 57 -12.21 -20.38 -6.69
C GLU A 57 -11.28 -21.54 -7.04
N LEU A 58 -10.16 -21.22 -7.71
CA LEU A 58 -9.23 -22.22 -8.22
C LEU A 58 -7.79 -21.76 -8.02
N LEU A 59 -7.01 -22.57 -7.30
CA LEU A 59 -5.56 -22.48 -7.27
C LEU A 59 -4.98 -23.44 -8.31
N ILE A 60 -4.08 -22.95 -9.15
CA ILE A 60 -3.42 -23.74 -10.20
C ILE A 60 -1.92 -23.76 -9.89
N LEU A 61 -1.36 -24.94 -9.68
CA LEU A 61 0.07 -25.19 -9.58
C LEU A 61 0.51 -25.99 -10.79
N CYS A 62 1.52 -25.53 -11.54
CA CYS A 62 1.99 -26.21 -12.75
C CYS A 62 3.50 -26.44 -12.69
N GLY A 63 3.89 -27.72 -12.80
CA GLY A 63 5.26 -28.13 -13.15
C GLY A 63 5.42 -28.25 -14.67
N VAL A 64 6.44 -29.00 -15.11
CA VAL A 64 6.80 -29.11 -16.54
C VAL A 64 5.70 -29.78 -17.36
N ASN A 65 5.20 -30.92 -16.90
CA ASN A 65 4.19 -31.73 -17.59
C ASN A 65 3.04 -32.17 -16.66
N HIS A 66 2.94 -31.58 -15.47
CA HIS A 66 1.88 -31.83 -14.51
C HIS A 66 1.30 -30.52 -14.02
N CYS A 67 -0.02 -30.42 -13.95
CA CYS A 67 -0.70 -29.33 -13.25
C CYS A 67 -1.64 -29.90 -12.18
N LEU A 68 -1.65 -29.29 -11.01
CA LEU A 68 -2.56 -29.57 -9.91
C LEU A 68 -3.52 -28.38 -9.79
N LEU A 69 -4.80 -28.63 -10.06
CA LEU A 69 -5.88 -27.65 -10.01
C LEU A 69 -6.71 -27.93 -8.75
N ILE A 70 -6.77 -26.98 -7.82
CA ILE A 70 -7.38 -27.16 -6.51
C ILE A 70 -8.58 -26.22 -6.39
N LYS A 71 -9.81 -26.76 -6.33
CA LYS A 71 -11.02 -25.97 -6.06
C LYS A 71 -11.12 -25.64 -4.57
N LEU A 72 -10.74 -24.42 -4.22
CA LEU A 72 -10.68 -23.95 -2.83
C LEU A 72 -12.03 -23.90 -2.10
N PRO A 73 -13.17 -23.52 -2.72
CA PRO A 73 -14.45 -23.43 -2.03
C PRO A 73 -14.92 -24.76 -1.40
N ASN A 74 -14.43 -25.89 -1.90
CA ASN A 74 -14.82 -27.22 -1.44
C ASN A 74 -13.86 -27.81 -0.38
N ILE A 75 -12.89 -27.03 0.08
CA ILE A 75 -11.87 -27.46 1.04
C ILE A 75 -12.16 -26.70 2.33
N HIS A 76 -12.63 -27.41 3.35
CA HIS A 76 -13.09 -26.78 4.59
C HIS A 76 -11.94 -26.56 5.56
N SER A 77 -10.94 -27.45 5.55
CA SER A 77 -9.72 -27.31 6.34
C SER A 77 -8.48 -27.20 5.46
N TYR A 78 -7.49 -26.47 5.97
CA TYR A 78 -6.23 -26.30 5.28
C TYR A 78 -5.42 -27.60 5.33
N PRO A 79 -5.10 -28.23 4.20
CA PRO A 79 -4.24 -29.39 4.21
C PRO A 79 -2.82 -28.91 4.51
N ARG A 80 -2.23 -29.46 5.58
CA ARG A 80 -0.84 -29.19 5.95
C ARG A 80 0.13 -29.47 4.80
N SER A 81 -0.17 -30.45 3.95
CA SER A 81 0.65 -30.75 2.76
C SER A 81 0.71 -29.58 1.76
N LEU A 82 -0.36 -28.81 1.61
CA LEU A 82 -0.38 -27.63 0.75
C LEU A 82 0.47 -26.51 1.33
N GLU A 83 0.42 -26.32 2.66
CA GLU A 83 1.29 -25.40 3.38
C GLU A 83 2.76 -25.72 3.18
N GLU A 84 3.10 -27.00 3.33
CA GLU A 84 4.46 -27.48 3.19
C GLU A 84 4.99 -27.27 1.77
N VAL A 85 4.15 -27.41 0.74
CA VAL A 85 4.54 -27.11 -0.64
C VAL A 85 4.71 -25.60 -0.86
N LEU A 86 3.73 -24.79 -0.46
CA LEU A 86 3.75 -23.34 -0.68
C LEU A 86 4.85 -22.63 0.13
N SER A 87 5.19 -23.18 1.29
CA SER A 87 6.24 -22.66 2.17
C SER A 87 7.62 -23.28 1.89
N ASP A 88 7.75 -24.20 0.93
CA ASP A 88 9.02 -24.84 0.62
C ASP A 88 10.01 -23.80 0.07
N GLY A 89 11.07 -23.50 0.82
CA GLY A 89 12.11 -22.54 0.44
C GLY A 89 12.93 -22.96 -0.79
N ASN A 90 12.83 -24.21 -1.22
CA ASN A 90 13.52 -24.72 -2.41
C ASN A 90 12.71 -24.50 -3.69
N LEU A 91 11.43 -24.16 -3.59
CA LEU A 91 10.56 -23.90 -4.72
C LEU A 91 10.49 -22.40 -5.00
N CYS A 92 10.47 -22.04 -6.27
CA CYS A 92 10.26 -20.68 -6.77
C CYS A 92 8.93 -20.65 -7.54
N PHE A 93 7.95 -19.95 -7.00
CA PHE A 93 6.64 -19.78 -7.62
C PHE A 93 6.68 -18.64 -8.61
N VAL A 94 6.24 -18.89 -9.84
CA VAL A 94 6.28 -17.95 -10.96
C VAL A 94 4.88 -17.81 -11.53
N GLY A 95 4.37 -16.58 -11.65
CA GLY A 95 3.04 -16.35 -12.24
C GLY A 95 2.88 -14.96 -12.83
N ILE A 96 1.70 -14.71 -13.40
CA ILE A 96 1.33 -13.45 -14.04
C ILE A 96 0.16 -12.77 -13.32
N GLY A 97 0.31 -11.49 -13.03
CA GLY A 97 -0.68 -10.64 -12.39
C GLY A 97 -1.06 -11.15 -11.00
N ILE A 98 -0.13 -11.77 -10.28
CA ILE A 98 -0.45 -12.41 -8.99
C ILE A 98 -0.89 -11.33 -8.00
N ARG A 99 -0.18 -10.19 -7.99
CA ARG A 99 -0.49 -9.04 -7.13
C ARG A 99 -1.84 -8.40 -7.42
N ASP A 100 -2.26 -8.44 -8.68
CA ASP A 100 -3.53 -7.86 -9.13
C ASP A 100 -4.70 -8.79 -8.83
N LYS A 101 -4.50 -10.10 -8.98
CA LYS A 101 -5.53 -11.13 -8.77
C LYS A 101 -5.89 -11.31 -7.30
N ILE A 102 -4.92 -11.16 -6.39
CA ILE A 102 -5.18 -11.29 -4.96
C ILE A 102 -4.79 -9.99 -4.26
N PRO A 103 -5.76 -9.09 -4.07
CA PRO A 103 -5.51 -7.80 -3.46
C PRO A 103 -5.14 -7.96 -1.99
N GLY A 104 -4.01 -7.40 -1.58
CA GLY A 104 -3.50 -7.55 -0.21
C GLY A 104 -2.52 -8.72 -0.05
N LEU A 105 -2.15 -9.38 -1.15
CA LEU A 105 -0.99 -10.27 -1.19
C LEU A 105 0.26 -9.40 -0.99
N THR A 106 0.70 -9.28 0.27
CA THR A 106 2.08 -8.88 0.54
C THR A 106 2.97 -10.01 0.03
N LEU A 107 4.21 -9.74 -0.40
CA LEU A 107 5.13 -10.74 -0.97
C LEU A 107 5.28 -12.02 -0.12
N GLU A 108 4.80 -11.99 1.12
CA GLU A 108 4.94 -12.99 2.15
C GLU A 108 3.62 -13.67 2.54
N SER A 109 2.42 -13.15 2.23
CA SER A 109 1.19 -13.82 2.68
C SER A 109 -0.01 -13.63 1.76
N VAL A 110 -0.74 -14.72 1.54
CA VAL A 110 -1.99 -14.76 0.80
C VAL A 110 -3.14 -15.01 1.76
N TYR A 111 -4.10 -14.10 1.84
CA TYR A 111 -5.29 -14.27 2.68
C TYR A 111 -6.47 -14.78 1.85
N TRP A 112 -7.09 -15.87 2.30
CA TRP A 112 -8.34 -16.41 1.78
C TRP A 112 -9.35 -16.55 2.93
N LYS A 113 -10.60 -16.17 2.70
CA LYS A 113 -11.68 -16.42 3.65
C LYS A 113 -12.45 -17.66 3.19
N SER A 114 -12.44 -18.70 4.02
CA SER A 114 -13.37 -19.81 3.84
C SER A 114 -14.81 -19.36 4.07
N ASP A 115 -15.79 -20.12 3.57
CA ASP A 115 -17.20 -19.86 3.87
C ASP A 115 -17.52 -20.02 5.36
N ALA A 116 -16.65 -20.70 6.12
CA ALA A 116 -16.72 -20.78 7.58
C ALA A 116 -16.26 -19.48 8.28
N GLY A 117 -15.79 -18.47 7.55
CA GLY A 117 -15.48 -17.13 8.06
C GLY A 117 -14.06 -16.96 8.60
N GLU A 118 -13.34 -18.05 8.84
CA GLU A 118 -11.94 -18.00 9.29
C GLU A 118 -11.01 -17.62 8.12
N PRO A 119 -10.20 -16.55 8.26
CA PRO A 119 -9.20 -16.18 7.28
C PRO A 119 -8.03 -17.17 7.35
N LEU A 120 -7.86 -17.98 6.31
CA LEU A 120 -6.63 -18.72 6.09
C LEU A 120 -5.59 -17.79 5.46
N SER A 121 -4.40 -17.73 6.04
CA SER A 121 -3.24 -17.12 5.41
C SER A 121 -2.20 -18.16 5.07
N PHE A 122 -1.67 -18.16 3.85
CA PHE A 122 -0.51 -18.99 3.50
C PHE A 122 0.69 -18.12 3.16
N TYR A 123 1.86 -18.57 3.62
CA TYR A 123 3.14 -17.96 3.33
C TYR A 123 3.74 -18.61 2.09
N MET A 124 4.15 -17.79 1.11
CA MET A 124 4.96 -18.26 0.00
C MET A 124 6.36 -17.72 0.15
N SER A 125 7.32 -18.63 0.23
CA SER A 125 8.72 -18.29 0.47
C SER A 125 9.33 -17.47 -0.67
N ARG A 126 8.99 -17.78 -1.92
CA ARG A 126 9.57 -17.16 -3.12
C ARG A 126 8.55 -17.05 -4.24
N ILE A 127 8.00 -15.85 -4.43
CA ILE A 127 7.09 -15.55 -5.53
C ILE A 127 7.67 -14.54 -6.50
N VAL A 128 7.60 -14.84 -7.79
CA VAL A 128 8.17 -14.04 -8.87
C VAL A 128 7.09 -13.72 -9.90
N GLU A 129 6.88 -12.42 -10.11
CA GLU A 129 6.03 -11.90 -11.18
C GLU A 129 6.82 -11.98 -12.49
N VAL A 130 6.45 -12.91 -13.38
CA VAL A 130 7.28 -13.23 -14.55
C VAL A 130 7.40 -12.07 -15.54
N CYS A 131 6.37 -11.22 -15.63
CA CYS A 131 6.39 -10.00 -16.43
C CYS A 131 7.47 -9.01 -15.94
N ASP A 132 7.61 -8.83 -14.63
CA ASP A 132 8.66 -7.99 -14.04
C ASP A 132 10.05 -8.58 -14.27
N LEU A 133 10.19 -9.90 -14.10
CA LEU A 133 11.45 -10.60 -14.33
C LEU A 133 11.88 -10.47 -15.79
N ALA A 134 10.97 -10.75 -16.74
CA ALA A 134 11.24 -10.65 -18.17
C ALA A 134 11.55 -9.20 -18.59
N ALA A 135 10.83 -8.21 -18.06
CA ALA A 135 11.10 -6.79 -18.32
C ALA A 135 12.53 -6.42 -17.92
N LYS A 136 13.01 -6.91 -16.76
CA LYS A 136 14.37 -6.68 -16.27
C LYS A 136 15.41 -7.42 -17.09
N VAL A 137 15.22 -8.73 -17.33
CA VAL A 137 16.17 -9.59 -18.04
C VAL A 137 16.31 -9.17 -19.50
N LEU A 138 15.20 -8.91 -20.18
CA LEU A 138 15.17 -8.51 -21.59
C LEU A 138 15.37 -7.00 -21.81
N LYS A 139 15.50 -6.22 -20.72
CA LYS A 139 15.60 -4.74 -20.74
C LYS A 139 14.46 -4.07 -21.53
N LYS A 140 13.24 -4.61 -21.41
CA LYS A 140 12.03 -4.14 -22.10
C LYS A 140 10.94 -3.80 -21.08
N PRO A 141 10.92 -2.56 -20.55
CA PRO A 141 10.02 -2.18 -19.47
C PRO A 141 8.53 -2.34 -19.83
N LYS A 142 8.17 -2.28 -21.12
CA LYS A 142 6.80 -2.53 -21.59
C LYS A 142 6.24 -3.91 -21.20
N LEU A 143 7.11 -4.90 -20.92
CA LEU A 143 6.69 -6.24 -20.54
C LEU A 143 6.10 -6.32 -19.12
N CYS A 144 6.30 -5.33 -18.25
CA CYS A 144 5.69 -5.36 -16.92
C CYS A 144 4.15 -5.24 -16.96
N LYS A 145 3.57 -4.84 -18.10
CA LYS A 145 2.12 -4.68 -18.30
C LYS A 145 1.54 -5.63 -19.34
N CYS A 146 2.34 -6.54 -19.89
CA CYS A 146 1.87 -7.42 -20.96
C CYS A 146 1.18 -8.66 -20.40
N GLY A 147 0.21 -9.19 -21.15
CA GLY A 147 -0.41 -10.47 -20.82
C GLY A 147 0.49 -11.67 -21.17
N LEU A 148 0.11 -12.88 -20.73
CA LEU A 148 0.88 -14.11 -20.98
C LEU A 148 1.17 -14.36 -22.46
N ALA A 149 0.20 -14.11 -23.35
CA ALA A 149 0.36 -14.34 -24.78
C ALA A 149 1.34 -13.37 -25.46
N GLU A 150 1.41 -12.14 -24.98
CA GLU A 150 2.38 -11.14 -25.46
C GLU A 150 3.77 -11.45 -24.92
N LEU A 151 3.84 -11.85 -23.65
CA LEU A 151 5.09 -12.25 -23.02
C LEU A 151 5.69 -13.48 -23.71
N ASP A 152 4.88 -14.50 -23.97
CA ASP A 152 5.29 -15.73 -24.67
C ASP A 152 5.87 -15.39 -26.07
N LYS A 153 5.20 -14.52 -26.84
CA LYS A 153 5.73 -14.05 -28.13
C LYS A 153 7.10 -13.39 -28.01
N GLU A 154 7.31 -12.58 -26.98
CA GLU A 154 8.57 -11.85 -26.79
C GLU A 154 9.70 -12.74 -26.23
N VAL A 155 9.38 -13.67 -25.34
CA VAL A 155 10.37 -14.56 -24.70
C VAL A 155 10.80 -15.69 -25.65
N ARG A 156 9.94 -16.09 -26.59
CA ARG A 156 10.24 -17.10 -27.63
C ARG A 156 11.39 -16.73 -28.58
N ILE A 157 12.01 -15.55 -28.44
CA ILE A 157 12.97 -15.00 -29.41
C ILE A 157 14.30 -15.76 -29.50
N ASN A 158 14.65 -16.72 -28.62
CA ASN A 158 15.98 -17.36 -28.67
C ASN A 158 16.05 -18.89 -28.83
N SER A 159 14.94 -19.64 -28.93
CA SER A 159 15.04 -21.11 -29.10
C SER A 159 15.31 -21.55 -30.55
N THR A 160 15.31 -20.63 -31.52
CA THR A 160 15.51 -20.92 -32.95
C THR A 160 16.97 -20.84 -33.41
N VAL A 161 17.92 -20.60 -32.51
CA VAL A 161 19.37 -20.60 -32.83
C VAL A 161 20.04 -21.85 -32.26
N ALA A 162 19.59 -23.06 -32.66
CA ALA A 162 20.36 -24.32 -32.55
C ALA A 162 19.63 -25.54 -33.17
N SER A 163 18.78 -25.40 -34.18
CA SER A 163 18.16 -26.56 -34.84
C SER A 163 18.20 -26.47 -36.35
N THR A 164 19.42 -26.47 -36.88
CA THR A 164 19.69 -27.11 -38.17
C THR A 164 20.41 -28.43 -37.92
N ALA A 165 19.73 -29.51 -38.34
CA ALA A 165 20.18 -30.89 -38.55
C ALA A 165 19.70 -31.97 -37.55
N SER A 166 18.98 -32.92 -38.15
CA SER A 166 18.66 -34.31 -37.80
C SER A 166 17.67 -34.62 -36.67
N SER A 167 16.57 -35.19 -37.16
CA SER A 167 15.57 -36.05 -36.54
C SER A 167 16.11 -37.26 -35.78
N THR A 168 15.26 -37.76 -34.88
CA THR A 168 15.15 -39.10 -34.26
C THR A 168 15.59 -39.29 -32.80
N SER A 169 14.58 -39.73 -32.02
CA SER A 169 14.57 -40.64 -30.88
C SER A 169 15.14 -40.23 -29.51
N SER A 170 14.22 -40.25 -28.53
CA SER A 170 14.35 -40.69 -27.13
C SER A 170 15.57 -40.23 -26.32
N CYS A 171 15.34 -39.33 -25.36
CA CYS A 171 16.33 -38.94 -24.36
C CYS A 171 16.62 -40.09 -23.36
N PRO A 172 17.87 -40.55 -23.19
CA PRO A 172 18.37 -40.92 -21.89
C PRO A 172 19.00 -39.69 -21.20
N VAL A 173 18.98 -39.72 -19.87
CA VAL A 173 19.65 -38.77 -18.98
C VAL A 173 21.13 -38.63 -19.39
N MET A 174 21.55 -37.42 -19.75
CA MET A 174 22.95 -37.12 -20.11
C MET A 174 23.72 -36.73 -18.84
N ASP A 175 24.56 -37.65 -18.35
CA ASP A 175 25.71 -37.31 -17.50
C ASP A 175 26.65 -36.39 -18.30
N SER A 176 26.73 -35.12 -17.94
CA SER A 176 27.64 -34.18 -18.60
C SER A 176 29.08 -34.42 -18.14
N LYS A 177 29.93 -34.98 -19.00
CA LYS A 177 31.38 -35.09 -18.78
C LYS A 177 32.08 -33.88 -19.39
N VAL A 178 32.79 -33.11 -18.57
CA VAL A 178 33.64 -32.00 -19.04
C VAL A 178 35.08 -32.47 -19.04
N LYS A 179 35.71 -32.48 -20.23
CA LYS A 179 37.13 -32.79 -20.42
C LYS A 179 37.86 -31.53 -20.86
N VAL A 180 38.87 -31.11 -20.10
CA VAL A 180 39.79 -30.02 -20.47
C VAL A 180 41.17 -30.65 -20.71
N GLU A 181 41.69 -30.54 -21.93
CA GLU A 181 43.04 -31.00 -22.28
C GLU A 181 43.94 -29.82 -22.65
N ILE A 182 45.07 -29.70 -21.96
CA ILE A 182 46.11 -28.71 -22.27
C ILE A 182 47.37 -29.47 -22.68
N ALA A 183 47.68 -29.41 -23.98
CA ALA A 183 48.66 -30.31 -24.58
C ALA A 183 50.12 -29.86 -24.42
N SER A 184 50.41 -28.55 -24.34
CA SER A 184 51.78 -28.05 -24.11
C SER A 184 51.78 -26.53 -23.93
N LEU A 185 52.35 -26.04 -22.82
CA LEU A 185 52.62 -24.62 -22.57
C LEU A 185 53.92 -24.47 -21.77
N PRO A 186 55.08 -24.23 -22.40
CA PRO A 186 56.30 -23.93 -21.66
C PRO A 186 56.19 -22.55 -20.98
N ASN A 187 56.67 -22.43 -19.73
CA ASN A 187 56.78 -21.19 -18.96
C ASN A 187 55.48 -20.39 -18.74
N SER A 188 54.35 -21.06 -18.54
CA SER A 188 53.04 -20.39 -18.39
C SER A 188 52.40 -20.58 -17.01
N LYS A 189 51.68 -19.56 -16.53
CA LYS A 189 50.79 -19.69 -15.36
C LYS A 189 49.37 -19.99 -15.87
N VAL A 190 48.87 -21.19 -15.58
CA VAL A 190 47.52 -21.61 -15.98
C VAL A 190 46.61 -21.57 -14.75
N LYS A 191 45.54 -20.76 -14.79
CA LYS A 191 44.44 -20.79 -13.82
C LYS A 191 43.22 -21.40 -14.50
N VAL A 192 42.68 -22.47 -13.92
CA VAL A 192 41.41 -23.07 -14.34
C VAL A 192 40.40 -22.84 -13.21
N GLU A 193 39.38 -22.03 -13.47
CA GLU A 193 38.25 -21.80 -12.57
C GLU A 193 37.01 -22.50 -13.13
N ILE A 194 36.39 -23.36 -12.33
CA ILE A 194 35.14 -24.03 -12.68
C ILE A 194 34.11 -23.65 -11.63
N ALA A 195 33.22 -22.72 -11.98
CA ALA A 195 32.14 -22.28 -11.10
C ALA A 195 30.95 -23.25 -11.22
N SER A 196 30.70 -24.00 -10.14
CA SER A 196 29.45 -24.73 -9.83
C SER A 196 28.89 -25.63 -10.95
N LEU A 197 29.20 -26.92 -10.87
CA LEU A 197 28.49 -27.97 -11.60
C LEU A 197 27.84 -28.93 -10.60
N PRO A 198 26.50 -29.09 -10.58
CA PRO A 198 25.86 -30.17 -9.85
C PRO A 198 26.17 -31.51 -10.55
N ASP A 199 26.70 -32.46 -9.79
CA ASP A 199 26.85 -33.89 -10.13
C ASP A 199 27.55 -34.24 -11.45
N SER A 200 28.61 -33.51 -11.83
CA SER A 200 29.41 -33.80 -13.03
C SER A 200 30.80 -34.35 -12.71
N LYS A 201 31.26 -35.37 -13.44
CA LYS A 201 32.69 -35.78 -13.45
C LYS A 201 33.46 -34.84 -14.37
N VAL A 202 34.38 -34.06 -13.78
CA VAL A 202 35.31 -33.21 -14.51
C VAL A 202 36.67 -33.91 -14.58
N THR A 203 37.25 -34.01 -15.77
CA THR A 203 38.60 -34.55 -15.97
C THR A 203 39.48 -33.47 -16.60
N VAL A 204 40.57 -33.11 -15.92
CA VAL A 204 41.57 -32.15 -16.43
C VAL A 204 42.84 -32.91 -16.76
N GLY A 205 43.13 -33.07 -18.05
CA GLY A 205 44.36 -33.71 -18.54
C GLY A 205 45.40 -32.67 -18.91
N ILE A 206 46.59 -32.74 -18.32
CA ILE A 206 47.73 -31.89 -18.68
C ILE A 206 48.88 -32.83 -19.08
N ALA A 207 49.26 -32.80 -20.35
CA ALA A 207 50.14 -33.83 -20.91
C ALA A 207 51.64 -33.51 -20.79
N SER A 208 52.03 -32.23 -20.68
CA SER A 208 53.43 -31.83 -20.54
C SER A 208 53.56 -30.39 -20.02
N LEU A 209 54.23 -30.24 -18.88
CA LEU A 209 54.63 -28.95 -18.33
C LEU A 209 56.10 -29.04 -17.91
N LEU A 210 56.97 -28.34 -18.63
CA LEU A 210 58.30 -27.99 -18.14
C LEU A 210 58.19 -26.65 -17.41
N ASP A 211 58.67 -26.60 -16.16
CA ASP A 211 58.84 -25.39 -15.33
C ASP A 211 57.59 -24.48 -15.16
N SER A 212 56.40 -25.06 -14.98
CA SER A 212 55.14 -24.29 -14.87
C SER A 212 54.41 -24.51 -13.54
N LYS A 213 53.75 -23.46 -13.03
CA LYS A 213 52.88 -23.52 -11.83
C LYS A 213 51.42 -23.58 -12.25
N VAL A 214 50.71 -24.61 -11.82
CA VAL A 214 49.26 -24.79 -12.05
C VAL A 214 48.50 -24.61 -10.75
N ASN A 215 47.54 -23.69 -10.74
CA ASN A 215 46.58 -23.53 -9.65
C ASN A 215 45.19 -23.93 -10.16
N VAL A 216 44.58 -24.93 -9.50
CA VAL A 216 43.22 -25.39 -9.79
C VAL A 216 42.36 -25.09 -8.57
N GLU A 217 41.32 -24.29 -8.76
CA GLU A 217 40.41 -23.86 -7.69
C GLU A 217 39.02 -24.47 -7.96
N ILE A 218 38.57 -25.36 -7.09
CA ILE A 218 37.32 -26.13 -7.27
C ILE A 218 36.42 -25.97 -6.05
N ASN A 219 35.22 -25.45 -6.27
CA ASN A 219 34.23 -25.19 -5.21
C ASN A 219 33.21 -26.33 -5.00
N SER A 220 33.44 -27.52 -5.57
CA SER A 220 32.57 -28.70 -5.46
C SER A 220 33.37 -30.02 -5.39
N LYS A 221 32.67 -31.14 -5.14
CA LYS A 221 33.26 -32.48 -4.91
C LYS A 221 33.75 -33.07 -6.24
N VAL A 222 35.02 -32.89 -6.58
CA VAL A 222 35.61 -33.33 -7.86
C VAL A 222 36.80 -34.27 -7.63
N THR A 223 36.91 -35.31 -8.45
CA THR A 223 38.08 -36.20 -8.53
C THR A 223 39.04 -35.67 -9.60
N VAL A 224 40.30 -35.40 -9.25
CA VAL A 224 41.33 -34.93 -10.19
C VAL A 224 42.34 -36.04 -10.43
N GLU A 225 42.52 -36.47 -11.68
CA GLU A 225 43.57 -37.40 -12.10
C GLU A 225 44.66 -36.63 -12.87
N ILE A 226 45.92 -36.68 -12.40
CA ILE A 226 47.07 -36.07 -13.08
C ILE A 226 47.94 -37.20 -13.63
N ALA A 227 47.94 -37.36 -14.95
CA ALA A 227 48.75 -38.36 -15.64
C ALA A 227 50.14 -37.77 -15.96
N SER A 228 51.12 -37.97 -15.07
CA SER A 228 52.56 -37.69 -15.25
C SER A 228 53.02 -36.22 -15.11
N LEU A 229 54.02 -36.00 -14.24
CA LEU A 229 54.81 -34.77 -14.15
C LEU A 229 56.29 -35.11 -13.91
N PRO A 230 57.23 -34.69 -14.77
CA PRO A 230 58.63 -34.58 -14.39
C PRO A 230 58.83 -33.30 -13.55
N ASP A 231 59.34 -33.45 -12.33
CA ASP A 231 59.94 -32.42 -11.46
C ASP A 231 59.13 -31.16 -11.05
N SER A 232 57.79 -31.21 -11.06
CA SER A 232 56.95 -30.06 -10.65
C SER A 232 56.25 -30.22 -9.29
N LYS A 233 56.30 -29.18 -8.43
CA LYS A 233 55.57 -29.13 -7.14
C LYS A 233 54.09 -28.75 -7.33
N VAL A 234 53.16 -29.67 -7.03
CA VAL A 234 51.71 -29.40 -7.04
C VAL A 234 51.24 -29.04 -5.62
N LYS A 235 50.48 -27.94 -5.47
CA LYS A 235 49.83 -27.55 -4.21
C LYS A 235 48.32 -27.43 -4.43
N ALA A 236 47.54 -28.28 -3.76
CA ALA A 236 46.08 -28.18 -3.74
C ALA A 236 45.65 -27.59 -2.39
N GLU A 237 44.92 -26.47 -2.40
CA GLU A 237 44.42 -25.82 -1.19
C GLU A 237 42.89 -25.90 -1.16
N LYS A 238 42.34 -26.45 -0.07
CA LYS A 238 40.91 -26.43 0.22
C LYS A 238 40.62 -25.12 0.96
N ALA A 239 39.76 -24.26 0.41
CA ALA A 239 39.32 -23.08 1.11
C ALA A 239 38.52 -23.48 2.37
N SER A 240 39.11 -23.27 3.55
CA SER A 240 38.41 -23.32 4.84
C SER A 240 37.78 -21.95 5.12
N LEU A 241 36.47 -21.91 5.31
CA LEU A 241 35.78 -20.78 5.95
C LEU A 241 36.26 -20.63 7.40
N PRO A 242 36.35 -19.40 7.95
CA PRO A 242 36.70 -19.21 9.35
C PRO A 242 35.54 -19.66 10.27
N GLU A 243 35.84 -20.53 11.22
CA GLU A 243 35.07 -20.73 12.45
C GLU A 243 35.32 -19.58 13.43
N MET A 244 34.25 -18.96 13.94
CA MET A 244 34.16 -18.19 15.21
C MET A 244 32.76 -17.52 15.23
N ILE A 245 31.84 -17.65 16.20
CA ILE A 245 31.86 -18.03 17.62
C ILE A 245 30.47 -18.63 17.96
N GLU A 246 30.44 -19.73 18.73
CA GLU A 246 29.24 -20.25 19.40
C GLU A 246 28.82 -19.37 20.60
N CYS A 247 27.50 -19.13 20.68
CA CYS A 247 26.62 -19.09 21.86
C CYS A 247 26.95 -18.17 23.07
N ILE A 248 25.94 -17.40 23.51
CA ILE A 248 25.17 -17.73 24.74
C ILE A 248 23.72 -17.15 24.64
N PRO A 249 22.69 -17.93 25.02
CA PRO A 249 21.28 -17.54 25.11
C PRO A 249 20.95 -16.91 26.47
N ASP A 250 19.87 -16.12 26.57
CA ASP A 250 18.97 -16.02 27.75
C ASP A 250 18.08 -14.77 27.68
N TRP A 251 16.83 -14.92 27.22
CA TRP A 251 15.74 -14.03 27.65
C TRP A 251 14.81 -14.87 28.52
N LYS A 252 15.10 -14.91 29.83
CA LYS A 252 14.13 -15.34 30.84
C LYS A 252 13.09 -14.25 31.02
N ALA A 253 11.83 -14.59 30.81
CA ALA A 253 10.72 -13.90 31.44
C ALA A 253 10.89 -14.05 32.96
N VAL A 254 11.29 -12.98 33.64
CA VAL A 254 11.24 -12.92 35.10
C VAL A 254 9.93 -12.25 35.46
N VAL A 255 8.99 -13.05 35.94
CA VAL A 255 7.80 -12.60 36.67
C VAL A 255 8.29 -12.10 38.02
N PHE A 256 8.13 -10.81 38.31
CA PHE A 256 8.12 -10.32 39.68
C PHE A 256 6.66 -10.17 40.13
N SER A 257 6.33 -10.93 41.15
CA SER A 257 5.08 -10.90 41.91
C SER A 257 4.97 -9.65 42.78
N ASP A 258 3.73 -9.22 42.97
CA ASP A 258 3.16 -8.53 44.14
C ASP A 258 3.95 -7.38 44.79
N GLU A 259 3.58 -6.15 44.42
CA GLU A 259 3.48 -5.07 45.40
C GLU A 259 2.05 -4.48 45.38
N GLU A 260 1.41 -4.58 46.53
CA GLU A 260 0.05 -4.17 46.85
C GLU A 260 0.01 -2.63 47.00
N ILE A 261 -0.67 -1.91 46.11
CA ILE A 261 -1.00 -0.49 46.35
C ILE A 261 -2.42 -0.43 46.92
N LYS A 262 -2.52 -0.21 48.23
CA LYS A 262 -3.78 0.10 48.91
C LYS A 262 -4.13 1.58 48.72
N PHE A 263 -5.34 1.84 48.25
CA PHE A 263 -5.96 3.17 48.34
C PHE A 263 -6.88 3.20 49.58
N GLU A 264 -6.74 4.24 50.41
CA GLU A 264 -7.80 4.62 51.34
C GLU A 264 -9.04 5.01 50.53
N TYR A 265 -10.21 4.49 50.91
CA TYR A 265 -11.50 4.50 50.20
C TYR A 265 -11.64 3.40 49.13
N GLY A 266 -12.02 2.21 49.62
CA GLY A 266 -12.16 0.98 48.85
C GLY A 266 -13.21 1.04 47.74
N ILE A 267 -12.74 1.04 46.50
CA ILE A 267 -13.42 0.48 45.33
C ILE A 267 -12.36 -0.24 44.49
N ASN A 268 -12.48 -1.57 44.35
CA ASN A 268 -11.62 -2.36 43.46
C ASN A 268 -12.14 -2.26 42.02
N LEU A 269 -11.37 -1.62 41.14
CA LEU A 269 -11.63 -1.59 39.70
C LEU A 269 -10.43 -2.22 38.97
N ARG A 270 -10.62 -3.39 38.35
CA ARG A 270 -9.62 -4.01 37.46
C ARG A 270 -9.74 -3.40 36.07
N ILE A 271 -8.74 -2.64 35.66
CA ILE A 271 -8.58 -2.14 34.29
C ILE A 271 -7.35 -2.83 33.69
N HIS A 272 -7.53 -3.55 32.57
CA HIS A 272 -6.40 -4.03 31.77
C HIS A 272 -6.00 -2.92 30.79
N VAL A 273 -4.90 -2.22 31.06
CA VAL A 273 -4.21 -1.34 30.10
C VAL A 273 -2.91 -2.02 29.71
N VAL A 274 -2.73 -2.31 28.42
CA VAL A 274 -1.44 -2.77 27.88
C VAL A 274 -0.57 -1.53 27.66
N LEU A 275 0.38 -1.34 28.58
CA LEU A 275 1.38 -0.27 28.55
C LEU A 275 2.68 -0.84 27.99
N ILE A 276 3.14 -0.40 26.83
CA ILE A 276 4.49 -0.71 26.34
C ILE A 276 5.43 0.34 26.92
N ILE A 277 6.10 0.00 28.02
CA ILE A 277 7.16 0.81 28.63
C ILE A 277 8.48 0.43 27.94
N ILE A 278 9.12 1.35 27.23
CA ILE A 278 10.55 1.26 26.97
C ILE A 278 11.24 1.99 28.11
N ALA A 279 11.65 1.23 29.14
CA ALA A 279 12.50 1.77 30.19
C ALA A 279 13.92 1.87 29.63
N ILE A 280 14.42 3.09 29.39
CA ILE A 280 15.85 3.32 29.18
C ILE A 280 16.49 3.42 30.57
N PRO A 281 17.38 2.50 30.97
CA PRO A 281 18.04 2.55 32.27
C PRO A 281 18.82 3.85 32.50
N MET A 282 18.75 4.41 33.71
CA MET A 282 19.46 5.64 34.14
C MET A 282 20.96 5.67 33.76
N LYS A 283 21.62 4.52 33.65
CA LYS A 283 23.02 4.42 33.20
C LYS A 283 23.27 4.99 31.79
N TYR A 284 22.26 5.10 30.94
CA TYR A 284 22.37 5.68 29.59
C TYR A 284 22.17 7.20 29.56
N LEU A 285 21.67 7.84 30.62
CA LEU A 285 21.61 9.31 30.73
C LEU A 285 22.99 9.96 30.90
N SER A 286 24.01 9.17 31.26
CA SER A 286 25.41 9.61 31.29
C SER A 286 26.00 9.90 29.90
N LYS A 287 25.26 9.63 28.80
CA LYS A 287 25.67 9.89 27.42
C LYS A 287 24.73 10.91 26.77
N ILE A 288 24.91 12.18 27.09
CA ILE A 288 24.28 13.26 26.31
C ILE A 288 25.06 13.35 24.97
N GLY A 289 24.38 13.26 23.83
CA GLY A 289 25.05 13.25 22.54
C GLY A 289 24.15 13.05 21.32
N THR A 290 24.76 13.14 20.14
CA THR A 290 24.13 12.75 18.86
C THR A 290 24.37 11.27 18.64
N TYR A 291 23.29 10.54 18.44
CA TYR A 291 23.26 9.14 18.10
C TYR A 291 22.97 8.99 16.62
N GLU A 292 23.65 8.07 15.95
CA GLU A 292 23.31 7.66 14.60
C GLU A 292 22.77 6.23 14.69
N VAL A 293 21.52 6.06 14.32
CA VAL A 293 20.79 4.79 14.43
C VAL A 293 20.44 4.35 13.02
N ASP A 294 20.84 3.14 12.64
CA ASP A 294 20.39 2.54 11.38
C ASP A 294 18.94 2.08 11.54
N PHE A 295 18.03 2.66 10.77
CA PHE A 295 16.63 2.29 10.73
C PHE A 295 16.23 1.97 9.29
N GLN A 296 15.92 0.69 9.03
CA GLN A 296 15.55 0.19 7.69
C GLN A 296 16.59 0.52 6.59
N GLY A 297 17.88 0.47 6.93
CA GLY A 297 18.98 0.77 6.00
C GLY A 297 19.24 2.27 5.77
N ALA A 298 18.52 3.15 6.47
CA ALA A 298 18.79 4.58 6.52
C ALA A 298 19.43 4.96 7.86
N LYS A 299 20.53 5.72 7.81
CA LYS A 299 21.16 6.30 8.99
C LYS A 299 20.37 7.50 9.49
N VAL A 300 19.74 7.36 10.65
CA VAL A 300 18.95 8.41 11.31
C VAL A 300 19.77 9.02 12.43
N LYS A 301 19.96 10.34 12.41
CA LYS A 301 20.55 11.07 13.54
C LYS A 301 19.48 11.36 14.59
N ALA A 302 19.59 10.75 15.76
CA ALA A 302 18.80 11.05 16.94
C ALA A 302 19.62 11.93 17.89
N ILE A 303 19.05 13.04 18.36
CA ILE A 303 19.73 13.94 19.28
C ILE A 303 18.94 13.95 20.58
N LEU A 304 19.57 13.51 21.68
CA LEU A 304 18.98 13.58 23.01
C LEU A 304 19.36 14.92 23.64
N VAL A 305 18.36 15.73 23.96
CA VAL A 305 18.55 17.08 24.52
C VAL A 305 17.88 17.16 25.90
N THR A 306 18.61 17.68 26.90
CA THR A 306 18.18 17.71 28.31
C THR A 306 18.08 19.12 28.90
N ASN A 307 18.44 20.16 28.14
CA ASN A 307 18.37 21.56 28.57
C ASN A 307 17.84 22.45 27.44
N GLU A 308 17.04 23.45 27.80
CA GLU A 308 16.41 24.45 26.92
C GLU A 308 17.40 25.14 25.98
N ALA A 309 18.57 25.57 26.46
CA ALA A 309 19.57 26.24 25.61
C ALA A 309 20.11 25.33 24.49
N ILE A 310 20.26 24.03 24.78
CA ILE A 310 20.67 23.03 23.79
C ILE A 310 19.51 22.73 22.83
N LEU A 311 18.28 22.75 23.33
CA LEU A 311 17.08 22.53 22.52
C LEU A 311 16.92 23.66 21.49
N GLU A 312 17.04 24.91 21.92
CA GLU A 312 17.01 26.07 21.01
C GLU A 312 18.11 25.99 19.95
N ALA A 313 19.34 25.66 20.35
CA ALA A 313 20.45 25.50 19.42
C ALA A 313 20.19 24.39 18.39
N LYS A 314 19.63 23.25 18.80
CA LYS A 314 19.31 22.12 17.91
C LYS A 314 18.08 22.38 17.03
N ILE A 315 17.10 23.13 17.52
CA ILE A 315 15.99 23.62 16.70
C ILE A 315 16.50 24.60 15.64
N ALA A 316 17.41 25.51 15.98
CA ALA A 316 18.04 26.41 15.02
C ALA A 316 18.86 25.66 13.95
N GLU A 317 19.60 24.62 14.36
CA GLU A 317 20.32 23.72 13.45
C GLU A 317 19.37 22.97 12.51
N LEU A 318 18.28 22.41 13.05
CA LEU A 318 17.25 21.72 12.27
C LEU A 318 16.58 22.66 11.26
N ARG A 319 16.19 23.87 11.68
CA ARG A 319 15.64 24.90 10.79
C ARG A 319 16.61 25.23 9.65
N SER A 320 17.89 25.41 9.97
CA SER A 320 18.94 25.69 8.97
C SER A 320 19.15 24.51 8.01
N SER A 321 19.03 23.27 8.50
CA SER A 321 19.11 22.06 7.67
C SER A 321 17.93 21.95 6.71
N LEU A 322 16.70 22.17 7.19
CA LEU A 322 15.49 22.13 6.39
C LEU A 322 15.46 23.20 5.29
N GLN A 323 15.92 24.42 5.61
CA GLN A 323 16.08 25.49 4.63
C GLN A 323 17.07 25.11 3.51
N ARG A 324 18.22 24.51 3.86
CA ARG A 324 19.20 24.05 2.86
C ARG A 324 18.67 22.92 1.99
N GLN A 325 17.84 22.04 2.54
CA GLN A 325 17.30 20.89 1.84
C GLN A 325 16.00 21.18 1.06
N LYS A 326 15.47 22.41 1.13
CA LYS A 326 14.16 22.79 0.58
C LYS A 326 13.02 21.87 1.03
N CYS A 327 13.11 21.32 2.24
CA CYS A 327 12.09 20.44 2.79
C CYS A 327 11.17 21.25 3.72
N SER A 328 9.86 21.21 3.48
CA SER A 328 8.85 22.01 4.20
C SER A 328 8.10 21.25 5.29
N VAL A 329 8.39 19.96 5.49
CA VAL A 329 7.61 19.09 6.38
C VAL A 329 8.47 18.60 7.54
N VAL A 330 7.98 18.82 8.76
CA VAL A 330 8.54 18.28 10.00
C VAL A 330 7.45 17.48 10.69
N GLY A 331 7.68 16.18 10.92
CA GLY A 331 6.83 15.36 11.78
C GLY A 331 7.18 15.60 13.24
N ILE A 332 6.19 15.96 14.07
CA ILE A 332 6.36 16.12 15.51
C ILE A 332 5.56 15.01 16.19
N ASP A 333 6.25 14.15 16.94
CA ASP A 333 5.64 13.14 17.81
C ASP A 333 5.88 13.53 19.27
N PHE A 334 4.82 13.55 20.07
CA PHE A 334 4.89 13.89 21.49
C PHE A 334 4.77 12.62 22.31
N LYS A 335 5.86 12.23 22.97
CA LYS A 335 5.82 11.22 24.03
C LYS A 335 6.03 11.93 25.36
N LEU A 336 4.96 12.08 26.12
CA LEU A 336 5.01 12.66 27.46
C LEU A 336 5.77 11.68 28.38
N TYR A 337 6.97 12.09 28.79
CA TYR A 337 7.68 11.48 29.91
C TYR A 337 7.17 12.15 31.18
N THR A 338 6.52 11.40 32.07
CA THR A 338 6.05 11.94 33.36
C THR A 338 7.22 12.05 34.33
N GLY A 339 8.08 13.05 34.10
CA GLY A 339 8.85 13.73 35.14
C GLY A 339 8.13 14.98 35.66
N THR A 340 7.15 15.49 34.90
CA THR A 340 6.28 16.61 35.28
C THR A 340 5.04 16.11 36.02
N LYS A 341 4.76 16.68 37.20
CA LYS A 341 3.54 16.42 37.95
C LYS A 341 2.36 17.05 37.21
N VAL A 342 1.55 16.24 36.53
CA VAL A 342 0.28 16.69 35.93
C VAL A 342 -0.81 16.61 37.00
N LYS A 343 -1.49 17.72 37.26
CA LYS A 343 -2.70 17.71 38.09
C LYS A 343 -3.83 17.12 37.24
N ALA A 344 -4.36 15.96 37.63
CA ALA A 344 -5.55 15.38 37.00
C ALA A 344 -6.74 15.55 37.96
N VAL A 345 -7.82 16.17 37.48
CA VAL A 345 -9.04 16.35 38.26
C VAL A 345 -10.17 15.57 37.61
N LEU A 346 -10.73 14.61 38.33
CA LEU A 346 -11.95 13.92 37.94
C LEU A 346 -13.16 14.73 38.41
N VAL A 347 -14.03 15.09 37.49
CA VAL A 347 -15.32 15.71 37.76
C VAL A 347 -16.41 14.72 37.39
N ASP A 348 -17.13 14.25 38.40
CA ASP A 348 -18.21 13.29 38.28
C ASP A 348 -19.56 13.82 38.77
N HIS A 349 -19.62 15.11 39.13
CA HIS A 349 -20.81 15.79 39.63
C HIS A 349 -20.95 17.20 39.04
N GLU A 350 -22.16 17.56 38.62
CA GLU A 350 -22.46 18.84 37.95
C GLU A 350 -22.12 20.07 38.82
N ALA A 351 -22.37 19.99 40.14
CA ALA A 351 -22.11 21.08 41.09
C ALA A 351 -20.65 21.57 41.16
N THR A 352 -19.67 20.73 40.80
CA THR A 352 -18.24 21.10 40.84
C THR A 352 -17.67 21.42 39.45
N LEU A 353 -18.45 21.19 38.40
CA LEU A 353 -17.96 21.24 37.02
C LEU A 353 -17.55 22.65 36.58
N ASP A 354 -18.36 23.67 36.86
CA ASP A 354 -18.03 25.06 36.51
C ASP A 354 -16.77 25.57 37.21
N ALA A 355 -16.61 25.26 38.50
CA ALA A 355 -15.43 25.65 39.27
C ALA A 355 -14.15 25.00 38.69
N ASN A 356 -14.21 23.71 38.36
CA ASN A 356 -13.08 22.99 37.79
C ASN A 356 -12.76 23.44 36.35
N ILE A 357 -13.76 23.77 35.53
CA ILE A 357 -13.56 24.34 34.20
C ILE A 357 -12.92 25.73 34.29
N ALA A 358 -13.35 26.57 35.24
CA ALA A 358 -12.75 27.88 35.47
C ALA A 358 -11.29 27.77 35.94
N GLU A 359 -10.99 26.84 36.84
CA GLU A 359 -9.62 26.56 37.28
C GLU A 359 -8.76 26.03 36.11
N PHE A 360 -9.29 25.10 35.32
CA PHE A 360 -8.62 24.56 34.15
C PHE A 360 -8.33 25.65 33.11
N LYS A 361 -9.30 26.53 32.82
CA LYS A 361 -9.14 27.68 31.92
C LYS A 361 -8.07 28.65 32.41
N THR A 362 -8.07 28.97 33.70
CA THR A 362 -7.04 29.83 34.33
C THR A 362 -5.65 29.19 34.20
N SER A 363 -5.56 27.87 34.40
CA SER A 363 -4.33 27.10 34.23
C SER A 363 -3.80 27.14 32.80
N LEU A 364 -4.68 27.01 31.79
CA LEU A 364 -4.31 27.16 30.38
C LEU A 364 -3.80 28.56 30.05
N GLN A 365 -4.48 29.60 30.55
CA GLN A 365 -4.09 30.99 30.31
C GLN A 365 -2.73 31.33 30.93
N ASN A 366 -2.47 30.83 32.15
CA ASN A 366 -1.21 31.08 32.87
C ASN A 366 -0.01 30.35 32.24
N GLN A 367 -0.23 29.28 31.47
CA GLN A 367 0.84 28.50 30.86
C GLN A 367 1.41 29.12 29.58
N GLY A 368 0.80 30.20 29.05
CA GLY A 368 1.26 30.88 27.83
C GLY A 368 1.24 30.00 26.56
N CYS A 369 0.75 28.76 26.67
CA CYS A 369 0.69 27.79 25.58
C CYS A 369 -0.79 27.42 25.35
N PRO A 370 -1.39 27.87 24.25
CA PRO A 370 -2.82 27.73 24.00
C PRO A 370 -3.22 26.32 23.53
N VAL A 371 -2.44 25.27 23.79
CA VAL A 371 -2.73 23.94 23.24
C VAL A 371 -3.63 23.16 24.19
N LEU A 372 -4.81 22.78 23.70
CA LEU A 372 -5.80 21.99 24.43
C LEU A 372 -5.93 20.59 23.81
N GLY A 373 -5.38 19.57 24.46
CA GLY A 373 -5.69 18.18 24.15
C GLY A 373 -7.15 17.87 24.46
N ILE A 374 -7.88 17.27 23.53
CA ILE A 374 -9.26 16.79 23.72
C ILE A 374 -9.30 15.31 23.36
N ASP A 375 -9.73 14.47 24.28
CA ASP A 375 -9.99 13.06 24.01
C ASP A 375 -11.29 12.64 24.66
N PHE A 376 -11.83 11.50 24.24
CA PHE A 376 -13.04 10.96 24.84
C PHE A 376 -13.03 9.44 24.89
N LYS A 377 -13.55 8.89 26.00
CA LYS A 377 -13.83 7.47 26.14
C LYS A 377 -15.31 7.24 25.84
N VAL A 378 -15.58 6.35 24.90
CA VAL A 378 -16.95 5.93 24.57
C VAL A 378 -17.22 4.59 25.26
N ASN A 379 -18.40 4.45 25.88
CA ASN A 379 -18.85 3.17 26.41
C ASN A 379 -19.13 2.21 25.23
N SER A 380 -18.50 1.03 25.26
CA SER A 380 -18.60 0.04 24.19
C SER A 380 -20.02 -0.49 23.98
N CYS A 381 -20.86 -0.49 25.02
CA CYS A 381 -22.19 -1.09 24.99
C CYS A 381 -23.25 -0.20 24.36
N ASP A 382 -23.23 1.11 24.62
CA ASP A 382 -24.28 2.05 24.17
C ASP A 382 -23.76 3.18 23.27
N GLN A 383 -22.45 3.20 22.99
CA GLN A 383 -21.78 4.21 22.17
C GLN A 383 -21.93 5.66 22.71
N LYS A 384 -22.28 5.83 23.99
CA LYS A 384 -22.30 7.15 24.63
C LYS A 384 -20.92 7.51 25.15
N VAL A 385 -20.59 8.81 25.11
CA VAL A 385 -19.35 9.29 25.70
C VAL A 385 -19.44 9.14 27.22
N GLU A 386 -18.58 8.30 27.79
CA GLU A 386 -18.49 8.02 29.22
C GLU A 386 -17.60 9.05 29.93
N LEU A 387 -16.52 9.48 29.25
CA LEU A 387 -15.50 10.35 29.81
C LEU A 387 -15.02 11.34 28.73
N LEU A 388 -15.04 12.64 29.04
CA LEU A 388 -14.40 13.68 28.24
C LEU A 388 -13.10 14.09 28.93
N ILE A 389 -11.99 14.09 28.21
CA ILE A 389 -10.66 14.42 28.71
C ILE A 389 -10.21 15.72 28.05
N LEU A 390 -9.94 16.74 28.86
CA LEU A 390 -9.35 18.00 28.43
C LEU A 390 -7.97 18.12 29.06
N CYS A 391 -6.89 18.22 28.28
CA CYS A 391 -5.53 18.29 28.80
C CYS A 391 -4.78 19.52 28.30
N GLY A 392 -4.29 20.34 29.21
CA GLY A 392 -3.21 21.30 29.00
C GLY A 392 -1.84 20.71 29.35
N VAL A 393 -0.81 21.55 29.45
CA VAL A 393 0.57 21.09 29.69
C VAL A 393 0.73 20.45 31.07
N ASN A 394 0.13 21.06 32.11
CA ASN A 394 0.27 20.61 33.51
C ASN A 394 -1.06 20.30 34.21
N HIS A 395 -2.18 20.39 33.49
CA HIS A 395 -3.52 20.17 34.06
C HIS A 395 -4.34 19.33 33.09
N CYS A 396 -4.96 18.26 33.57
CA CYS A 396 -5.98 17.52 32.85
C CYS A 396 -7.29 17.53 33.64
N LEU A 397 -8.39 17.76 32.94
CA LEU A 397 -9.74 17.73 33.47
C LEU A 397 -10.47 16.54 32.83
N LEU A 398 -10.85 15.56 33.65
CA LEU A 398 -11.55 14.35 33.25
C LEU A 398 -13.01 14.49 33.68
N ILE A 399 -13.95 14.53 32.75
CA ILE A 399 -15.36 14.83 33.00
C ILE A 399 -16.20 13.59 32.70
N LYS A 400 -16.85 13.01 33.71
CA LYS A 400 -17.73 11.85 33.56
C LYS A 400 -19.14 12.29 33.14
N LEU A 401 -19.40 12.24 31.83
CA LEU A 401 -20.62 12.77 31.22
C LEU A 401 -21.94 12.08 31.63
N PRO A 402 -21.99 10.76 31.92
CA PRO A 402 -23.25 10.10 32.35
C PRO A 402 -23.89 10.70 33.60
N ASN A 403 -23.11 11.42 34.41
CA ASN A 403 -23.55 12.04 35.66
C ASN A 403 -23.87 13.54 35.51
N ILE A 404 -23.79 14.09 34.29
CA ILE A 404 -23.99 15.50 33.99
C ILE A 404 -25.25 15.62 33.13
N HIS A 405 -26.32 16.17 33.72
CA HIS A 405 -27.61 16.24 33.05
C HIS A 405 -27.72 17.42 32.08
N SER A 406 -26.88 18.44 32.24
CA SER A 406 -26.80 19.59 31.35
C SER A 406 -25.35 19.99 31.05
N TYR A 407 -25.05 20.34 29.80
CA TYR A 407 -23.72 20.84 29.43
C TYR A 407 -23.56 22.26 29.97
N PRO A 408 -22.63 22.52 30.90
CA PRO A 408 -22.48 23.85 31.44
C PRO A 408 -21.94 24.79 30.36
N ARG A 409 -22.38 26.05 30.43
CA ARG A 409 -21.96 27.13 29.52
C ARG A 409 -20.44 27.31 29.52
N SER A 410 -19.78 27.11 30.67
CA SER A 410 -18.32 27.21 30.82
C SER A 410 -17.57 26.22 29.94
N LEU A 411 -18.07 24.99 29.77
CA LEU A 411 -17.47 23.97 28.91
C LEU A 411 -17.58 24.39 27.43
N ALA A 412 -18.75 24.90 27.03
CA ALA A 412 -18.96 25.41 25.69
C ALA A 412 -18.04 26.60 25.39
N GLU A 413 -17.81 27.48 26.36
CA GLU A 413 -16.88 28.61 26.25
C GLU A 413 -15.44 28.13 26.06
N VAL A 414 -14.95 27.14 26.82
CA VAL A 414 -13.60 26.58 26.64
C VAL A 414 -13.45 25.89 25.28
N LEU A 415 -14.45 25.12 24.84
CA LEU A 415 -14.41 24.42 23.55
C LEU A 415 -14.58 25.34 22.33
N SER A 416 -15.07 26.56 22.55
CA SER A 416 -15.29 27.58 21.50
C SER A 416 -14.29 28.75 21.56
N ASP A 417 -13.36 28.74 22.51
CA ASP A 417 -12.36 29.79 22.67
C ASP A 417 -11.40 29.78 21.48
N ARG A 418 -11.46 30.82 20.65
CA ARG A 418 -10.63 30.95 19.44
C ARG A 418 -9.15 31.12 19.75
N ASN A 419 -8.81 31.44 21.00
CA ASN A 419 -7.42 31.56 21.43
C ASN A 419 -6.81 30.21 21.81
N LEU A 420 -7.58 29.12 21.87
CA LEU A 420 -7.09 27.78 22.16
C LEU A 420 -6.93 26.95 20.87
N CYS A 421 -5.72 26.44 20.62
CA CYS A 421 -5.44 25.41 19.63
C CYS A 421 -5.81 24.03 20.18
N SER A 422 -6.98 23.50 19.82
CA SER A 422 -7.38 22.16 20.24
C SER A 422 -6.71 21.05 19.40
N VAL A 423 -6.35 19.93 20.03
CA VAL A 423 -5.78 18.72 19.41
C VAL A 423 -6.53 17.49 19.95
N GLY A 424 -7.26 16.74 19.12
CA GLY A 424 -8.15 15.69 19.62
C GLY A 424 -8.89 14.83 18.60
N ILE A 425 -9.37 13.66 19.05
CA ILE A 425 -10.29 12.79 18.28
C ILE A 425 -11.66 13.51 18.25
N GLY A 426 -12.24 13.70 17.07
CA GLY A 426 -13.41 14.60 16.83
C GLY A 426 -13.08 15.90 16.09
N ILE A 427 -11.80 16.28 16.01
CA ILE A 427 -11.35 17.40 15.16
C ILE A 427 -11.56 17.10 13.67
N ARG A 428 -11.53 15.83 13.27
CA ARG A 428 -11.64 15.44 11.85
C ARG A 428 -12.96 15.88 11.23
N ASP A 429 -14.06 15.75 11.96
CA ASP A 429 -15.38 16.14 11.45
C ASP A 429 -15.50 17.66 11.38
N LYS A 430 -15.00 18.39 12.39
CA LYS A 430 -14.95 19.86 12.36
C LYS A 430 -14.05 20.41 11.24
N ILE A 431 -12.90 19.77 10.98
CA ILE A 431 -12.03 20.13 9.85
C ILE A 431 -12.73 19.86 8.53
N LEU A 432 -13.38 18.70 8.40
CA LEU A 432 -14.10 18.36 7.17
C LEU A 432 -15.24 19.35 6.93
N ASP A 433 -16.00 19.69 7.97
CA ASP A 433 -17.06 20.68 7.92
C ASP A 433 -16.56 22.06 7.50
N ALA A 434 -15.44 22.52 8.07
CA ALA A 434 -14.80 23.76 7.67
C ALA A 434 -14.37 23.74 6.19
N LYS A 435 -13.85 22.61 5.70
CA LYS A 435 -13.44 22.44 4.30
C LYS A 435 -14.61 22.34 3.34
N ILE A 436 -15.73 21.75 3.76
CA ILE A 436 -16.98 21.78 3.00
C ILE A 436 -17.57 23.19 2.94
N ALA A 437 -17.51 23.95 4.02
CA ALA A 437 -17.91 25.36 4.04
C ALA A 437 -17.03 26.22 3.11
N GLU A 438 -15.72 25.95 3.06
CA GLU A 438 -14.78 26.58 2.13
C GLU A 438 -15.13 26.26 0.67
N LEU A 439 -15.42 24.99 0.36
CA LEU A 439 -15.86 24.56 -0.96
C LEU A 439 -17.16 25.24 -1.39
N ARG A 440 -18.17 25.32 -0.50
CA ARG A 440 -19.42 26.06 -0.74
C ARG A 440 -19.18 27.54 -1.00
N SER A 441 -18.30 28.16 -0.22
CA SER A 441 -17.93 29.57 -0.40
C SER A 441 -17.21 29.82 -1.73
N SER A 442 -16.45 28.83 -2.21
CA SER A 442 -15.83 28.85 -3.56
C SER A 442 -16.90 28.89 -4.66
N LEU A 443 -17.88 27.98 -4.59
CA LEU A 443 -19.00 27.88 -5.55
C LEU A 443 -19.81 29.18 -5.60
N GLN A 444 -20.16 29.75 -4.44
CA GLN A 444 -20.90 31.01 -4.35
C GLN A 444 -20.14 32.18 -4.99
N ARG A 445 -18.82 32.30 -4.73
CA ARG A 445 -17.99 33.38 -5.32
C ARG A 445 -17.90 33.27 -6.84
N GLN A 446 -17.90 32.05 -7.37
CA GLN A 446 -17.81 31.78 -8.81
C GLN A 446 -19.17 31.90 -9.51
N LYS A 447 -20.28 32.01 -8.77
CA LYS A 447 -21.65 31.86 -9.29
C LYS A 447 -21.82 30.55 -10.10
N CYS A 448 -21.12 29.51 -9.67
CA CYS A 448 -21.12 28.19 -10.30
C CYS A 448 -21.70 27.18 -9.33
N SER A 449 -22.58 26.31 -9.82
CA SER A 449 -23.16 25.19 -9.08
C SER A 449 -22.49 23.85 -9.40
N VAL A 450 -21.41 23.85 -10.19
CA VAL A 450 -20.77 22.62 -10.66
C VAL A 450 -19.63 22.20 -9.74
N VAL A 451 -19.68 20.95 -9.31
CA VAL A 451 -18.60 20.29 -8.57
C VAL A 451 -18.14 19.08 -9.36
N GLY A 452 -16.86 19.05 -9.71
CA GLY A 452 -16.22 17.86 -10.23
C GLY A 452 -16.15 16.77 -9.16
N ILE A 453 -16.57 15.55 -9.48
CA ILE A 453 -16.51 14.41 -8.57
C ILE A 453 -15.75 13.24 -9.18
N ASP A 454 -14.92 12.59 -8.36
CA ASP A 454 -14.31 11.31 -8.72
C ASP A 454 -14.18 10.38 -7.52
N PHE A 455 -14.15 9.08 -7.79
CA PHE A 455 -14.00 8.01 -6.82
C PHE A 455 -12.80 7.14 -7.18
N ILE A 456 -11.97 6.88 -6.18
CA ILE A 456 -10.94 5.86 -6.30
C ILE A 456 -11.38 4.67 -5.46
N LEU A 457 -11.61 3.58 -6.17
CA LEU A 457 -12.07 2.33 -5.60
C LEU A 457 -10.88 1.48 -5.16
N TYR A 458 -11.10 0.68 -4.14
CA TYR A 458 -10.27 -0.48 -3.90
C TYR A 458 -10.88 -1.72 -4.56
N THR A 459 -10.06 -2.74 -4.67
CA THR A 459 -10.48 -4.09 -5.03
C THR A 459 -11.67 -4.52 -4.18
N GLY A 460 -12.78 -4.87 -4.83
CA GLY A 460 -14.09 -5.09 -4.16
C GLY A 460 -15.09 -3.95 -4.31
N LYS A 461 -14.90 -3.03 -5.28
CA LYS A 461 -15.89 -2.00 -5.68
C LYS A 461 -16.30 -1.02 -4.55
N LYS A 462 -15.52 -0.93 -3.47
CA LYS A 462 -15.73 0.03 -2.38
C LYS A 462 -14.87 1.27 -2.63
N ALA A 463 -15.45 2.46 -2.61
CA ALA A 463 -14.69 3.70 -2.72
C ALA A 463 -13.82 3.92 -1.46
N LYS A 464 -12.53 4.19 -1.62
CA LYS A 464 -11.65 4.58 -0.50
C LYS A 464 -11.47 6.08 -0.44
N LEU A 465 -11.44 6.72 -1.62
CA LEU A 465 -11.28 8.16 -1.76
C LEU A 465 -12.46 8.70 -2.54
N MET A 466 -12.96 9.84 -2.08
CA MET A 466 -13.87 10.69 -2.81
C MET A 466 -13.18 12.04 -3.01
N ILE A 467 -13.18 12.52 -4.24
CA ILE A 467 -12.56 13.79 -4.61
C ILE A 467 -13.67 14.73 -5.06
N LEU A 468 -13.72 15.92 -4.47
CA LEU A 468 -14.66 16.97 -4.81
C LEU A 468 -13.87 18.20 -5.24
N CYS A 469 -14.07 18.68 -6.46
CA CYS A 469 -13.34 19.81 -7.01
C CYS A 469 -14.30 20.92 -7.48
N SER A 470 -14.03 22.14 -7.04
CA SER A 470 -14.46 23.38 -7.70
C SER A 470 -13.29 23.92 -8.53
N LEU A 471 -13.48 25.03 -9.26
CA LEU A 471 -12.41 25.63 -10.07
C LEU A 471 -11.22 26.12 -9.23
N ASN A 472 -11.39 26.40 -7.93
CA ASN A 472 -10.34 26.95 -7.07
C ASN A 472 -9.97 26.06 -5.87
N VAL A 473 -10.76 25.03 -5.57
CA VAL A 473 -10.60 24.20 -4.37
C VAL A 473 -10.90 22.76 -4.72
N CYS A 474 -9.98 21.85 -4.41
CA CYS A 474 -10.21 20.41 -4.43
C CYS A 474 -10.09 19.84 -3.02
N LEU A 475 -11.03 18.97 -2.66
CA LEU A 475 -11.12 18.29 -1.38
C LEU A 475 -11.02 16.78 -1.61
N ILE A 476 -10.01 16.15 -1.02
CA ILE A 476 -9.79 14.70 -1.08
C ILE A 476 -10.20 14.09 0.26
N ILE A 477 -11.20 13.20 0.25
CA ILE A 477 -11.80 12.62 1.44
C ILE A 477 -11.49 11.13 1.50
N LYS A 478 -10.76 10.69 2.53
CA LYS A 478 -10.52 9.27 2.84
C LYS A 478 -11.77 8.65 3.48
N LEU A 479 -12.70 8.14 2.67
CA LEU A 479 -13.94 7.50 3.11
C LEU A 479 -13.69 6.33 4.08
N ALA A 480 -12.61 5.58 3.86
CA ALA A 480 -12.19 4.50 4.76
C ALA A 480 -11.77 4.97 6.16
N LYS A 481 -11.63 6.28 6.41
CA LYS A 481 -11.34 6.85 7.74
C LYS A 481 -12.53 7.55 8.38
N LEU A 482 -13.66 7.64 7.68
CA LEU A 482 -14.91 8.12 8.27
C LEU A 482 -15.54 7.00 9.10
N HIS A 483 -16.04 7.35 10.28
CA HIS A 483 -16.83 6.46 11.14
C HIS A 483 -18.33 6.63 10.89
N SER A 484 -18.75 7.86 10.58
CA SER A 484 -20.09 8.23 10.13
C SER A 484 -19.96 9.30 9.04
N THR A 485 -21.04 9.62 8.33
CA THR A 485 -21.05 10.69 7.32
C THR A 485 -21.24 12.01 8.07
N PRO A 486 -20.28 12.94 8.06
CA PRO A 486 -20.47 14.23 8.73
C PRO A 486 -21.68 14.95 8.15
N TYR A 487 -22.48 15.58 9.01
CA TYR A 487 -23.77 16.17 8.64
C TYR A 487 -23.63 17.18 7.50
N ASN A 488 -22.61 18.04 7.53
CA ASN A 488 -22.39 19.04 6.48
C ASN A 488 -21.94 18.42 5.16
N LEU A 489 -21.15 17.34 5.19
CA LEU A 489 -20.81 16.57 3.99
C LEU A 489 -22.07 15.95 3.38
N LYS A 490 -22.91 15.30 4.20
CA LYS A 490 -24.18 14.73 3.75
C LYS A 490 -25.07 15.78 3.09
N ASN A 491 -25.31 16.90 3.79
CA ASN A 491 -26.14 17.99 3.28
C ASN A 491 -25.58 18.61 2.00
N PHE A 492 -24.25 18.66 1.84
CA PHE A 492 -23.62 19.15 0.62
C PHE A 492 -23.80 18.19 -0.55
N LEU A 493 -23.63 16.90 -0.32
CA LEU A 493 -23.82 15.88 -1.35
C LEU A 493 -25.30 15.72 -1.73
N GLU A 494 -26.24 15.98 -0.83
CA GLU A 494 -27.68 15.96 -1.09
C GLU A 494 -28.25 17.31 -1.57
N ASP A 495 -27.40 18.34 -1.73
CA ASP A 495 -27.82 19.68 -2.14
C ASP A 495 -28.19 19.70 -3.64
N LYS A 496 -29.49 19.79 -3.92
CA LYS A 496 -30.02 19.83 -5.30
C LYS A 496 -29.60 21.07 -6.09
N SER A 497 -29.09 22.11 -5.42
CA SER A 497 -28.54 23.28 -6.11
C SER A 497 -27.13 23.04 -6.66
N VAL A 498 -26.51 21.90 -6.35
CA VAL A 498 -25.17 21.52 -6.81
C VAL A 498 -25.28 20.40 -7.84
N CYS A 499 -24.65 20.59 -9.00
CA CYS A 499 -24.52 19.58 -10.05
C CYS A 499 -23.14 18.93 -9.94
N PHE A 500 -23.10 17.63 -9.64
CA PHE A 500 -21.86 16.87 -9.50
C PHE A 500 -21.50 16.21 -10.83
N VAL A 501 -20.40 16.60 -11.46
CA VAL A 501 -19.97 16.10 -12.77
C VAL A 501 -18.76 15.20 -12.61
N GLY A 502 -18.81 13.95 -13.07
CA GLY A 502 -17.67 13.02 -12.99
C GLY A 502 -17.47 12.21 -14.26
N ASN A 503 -16.37 11.44 -14.30
CA ASN A 503 -15.97 10.63 -15.46
C ASN A 503 -15.82 9.14 -15.08
N GLY A 504 -16.46 8.27 -15.86
CA GLY A 504 -16.60 6.84 -15.64
C GLY A 504 -17.33 6.51 -14.34
N ILE A 505 -18.27 7.34 -13.88
CA ILE A 505 -18.92 7.11 -12.58
C ILE A 505 -19.73 5.82 -12.61
N ARG A 506 -20.44 5.56 -13.72
CA ARG A 506 -21.22 4.33 -13.90
C ARG A 506 -20.36 3.06 -13.81
N ASP A 507 -19.20 3.09 -14.45
CA ASP A 507 -18.27 1.97 -14.48
C ASP A 507 -17.60 1.77 -13.11
N LYS A 508 -17.29 2.87 -12.41
CA LYS A 508 -16.69 2.85 -11.08
C LYS A 508 -17.70 2.41 -10.02
N LEU A 509 -18.98 2.72 -10.16
CA LEU A 509 -20.00 2.40 -9.17
C LEU A 509 -21.10 1.53 -9.80
N PRO A 510 -20.79 0.26 -10.18
CA PRO A 510 -21.72 -0.61 -10.90
C PRO A 510 -22.93 -1.03 -10.06
N SER A 511 -22.95 -0.73 -8.75
CA SER A 511 -24.14 -0.84 -7.90
C SER A 511 -25.22 0.22 -8.21
N LEU A 512 -24.98 1.12 -9.17
CA LEU A 512 -25.97 2.03 -9.72
C LEU A 512 -26.94 1.27 -10.65
N THR A 513 -27.84 0.50 -10.04
CA THR A 513 -28.83 -0.31 -10.76
C THR A 513 -30.09 0.50 -11.07
N SER A 514 -30.01 1.50 -11.96
CA SER A 514 -31.16 2.11 -12.66
C SER A 514 -30.71 3.35 -13.45
N VAL A 515 -30.99 3.37 -14.75
CA VAL A 515 -30.71 4.51 -15.65
C VAL A 515 -31.62 5.71 -15.32
N ASN A 516 -32.75 5.49 -14.64
CA ASN A 516 -33.67 6.55 -14.24
C ASN A 516 -33.27 7.26 -12.94
N ASP A 517 -32.34 6.68 -12.16
CA ASP A 517 -31.89 7.21 -10.87
C ASP A 517 -30.50 7.85 -10.93
N LEU A 518 -30.00 8.21 -12.13
CA LEU A 518 -28.67 8.84 -12.30
C LEU A 518 -28.48 10.10 -11.45
N TRP A 519 -29.57 10.71 -10.98
CA TRP A 519 -29.55 11.81 -10.04
C TRP A 519 -29.14 11.43 -8.62
N ARG A 520 -29.08 10.15 -8.24
CA ARG A 520 -28.81 9.75 -6.85
C ARG A 520 -27.86 8.56 -6.74
N ILE A 521 -26.64 8.81 -6.29
CA ILE A 521 -25.66 7.78 -5.96
C ILE A 521 -25.76 7.45 -4.48
N SER A 522 -25.83 6.17 -4.12
CA SER A 522 -25.75 5.73 -2.73
C SER A 522 -24.54 4.82 -2.53
N LEU A 523 -23.59 5.26 -1.70
CA LEU A 523 -22.44 4.46 -1.27
C LEU A 523 -22.75 3.85 0.09
N PHE A 524 -22.72 2.53 0.18
CA PHE A 524 -23.01 1.79 1.41
C PHE A 524 -21.78 1.04 1.91
N TYR A 525 -21.39 1.32 3.15
CA TYR A 525 -20.34 0.58 3.87
C TYR A 525 -20.97 -0.13 5.07
N PRO A 526 -21.40 -1.39 4.91
CA PRO A 526 -22.13 -2.12 5.95
C PRO A 526 -21.33 -2.22 7.25
N GLU A 527 -20.01 -2.47 7.13
CA GLU A 527 -19.08 -2.61 8.25
C GLU A 527 -19.00 -1.38 9.16
N LYS A 528 -19.44 -0.22 8.67
CA LYS A 528 -19.36 1.06 9.38
C LYS A 528 -20.71 1.73 9.58
N HIS A 529 -21.79 1.10 9.12
CA HIS A 529 -23.10 1.74 9.01
C HIS A 529 -23.05 3.12 8.28
N LEU A 530 -22.08 3.28 7.37
CA LEU A 530 -21.88 4.53 6.63
C LEU A 530 -22.68 4.47 5.34
N SER A 531 -23.63 5.39 5.19
CA SER A 531 -24.40 5.60 3.95
C SER A 531 -24.18 7.02 3.48
N ILE A 532 -23.70 7.18 2.25
CA ILE A 532 -23.51 8.47 1.60
C ILE A 532 -24.43 8.52 0.40
N SER A 533 -25.35 9.47 0.39
CA SER A 533 -26.20 9.74 -0.76
C SER A 533 -25.75 11.02 -1.44
N ILE A 534 -25.62 11.00 -2.76
CA ILE A 534 -25.20 12.14 -3.57
C ILE A 534 -26.30 12.41 -4.57
N SER A 535 -26.90 13.57 -4.50
CA SER A 535 -27.93 14.04 -5.44
C SER A 535 -27.28 14.85 -6.56
N GLY A 536 -27.87 14.91 -7.75
CA GLY A 536 -27.40 15.80 -8.82
C GLY A 536 -26.18 15.29 -9.60
N VAL A 537 -25.92 13.97 -9.63
CA VAL A 537 -24.74 13.44 -10.32
C VAL A 537 -24.98 13.27 -11.82
N VAL A 538 -24.03 13.73 -12.64
CA VAL A 538 -24.09 13.62 -14.11
C VAL A 538 -22.73 13.15 -14.63
N GLU A 539 -22.77 12.24 -15.60
CA GLU A 539 -21.58 11.80 -16.31
C GLU A 539 -21.15 12.87 -17.33
N ALA A 540 -19.87 13.24 -17.32
CA ALA A 540 -19.35 14.33 -18.14
C ALA A 540 -19.61 14.09 -19.64
N CYS A 541 -19.52 12.84 -20.10
CA CYS A 541 -19.73 12.48 -21.50
C CYS A 541 -21.19 12.63 -21.94
N ASP A 542 -22.15 12.30 -21.08
CA ASP A 542 -23.57 12.48 -21.37
C ASP A 542 -23.94 13.95 -21.35
N LEU A 543 -23.43 14.72 -20.39
CA LEU A 543 -23.63 16.17 -20.34
C LEU A 543 -23.10 16.84 -21.61
N ALA A 544 -21.87 16.48 -22.03
CA ALA A 544 -21.26 17.01 -23.24
C ALA A 544 -22.04 16.62 -24.50
N SER A 545 -22.40 15.35 -24.63
CA SER A 545 -23.19 14.83 -25.75
C SER A 545 -24.53 15.56 -25.88
N MET A 546 -25.23 15.75 -24.75
CA MET A 546 -26.52 16.42 -24.68
C MET A 546 -26.42 17.90 -25.04
N VAL A 547 -25.55 18.66 -24.37
CA VAL A 547 -25.43 20.12 -24.56
C VAL A 547 -24.88 20.47 -25.94
N MET A 548 -23.89 19.71 -26.42
CA MET A 548 -23.23 19.98 -27.70
C MET A 548 -23.93 19.31 -28.89
N LYS A 549 -24.95 18.48 -28.65
CA LYS A 549 -25.66 17.66 -29.66
C LYS A 549 -24.71 16.78 -30.47
N LYS A 550 -23.73 16.16 -29.80
CA LYS A 550 -22.69 15.31 -30.39
C LYS A 550 -22.65 13.94 -29.72
N SER A 551 -23.42 12.99 -30.26
CA SER A 551 -23.57 11.63 -29.69
C SER A 551 -22.27 10.84 -29.58
N ASN A 552 -21.26 11.15 -30.41
CA ASN A 552 -19.94 10.51 -30.34
C ASN A 552 -19.17 10.86 -29.05
N LEU A 553 -19.55 11.92 -28.33
CA LEU A 553 -18.88 12.30 -27.08
C LEU A 553 -19.19 11.35 -25.91
N CYS A 554 -20.31 10.61 -25.93
CA CYS A 554 -20.64 9.62 -24.90
C CYS A 554 -19.55 8.55 -24.73
N ASN A 555 -18.78 8.27 -25.78
CA ASN A 555 -17.70 7.27 -25.78
C ASN A 555 -16.30 7.91 -25.78
N SER A 556 -16.21 9.24 -25.65
CA SER A 556 -14.94 9.96 -25.71
C SER A 556 -14.28 10.04 -24.35
N GLY A 557 -12.95 9.97 -24.34
CA GLY A 557 -12.19 10.17 -23.11
C GLY A 557 -12.21 11.62 -22.64
N LEU A 558 -11.95 11.85 -21.35
CA LEU A 558 -11.96 13.17 -20.73
C LEU A 558 -11.06 14.21 -21.43
N ALA A 559 -9.93 13.76 -22.00
CA ALA A 559 -9.04 14.60 -22.77
C ALA A 559 -9.63 15.08 -24.11
N GLU A 560 -10.40 14.22 -24.79
CA GLU A 560 -11.08 14.55 -26.05
C GLU A 560 -12.25 15.48 -25.79
N MET A 561 -13.05 15.20 -24.75
CA MET A 561 -14.12 16.10 -24.30
C MET A 561 -13.58 17.50 -23.97
N ASN A 562 -12.51 17.59 -23.17
CA ASN A 562 -11.92 18.88 -22.80
C ASN A 562 -11.43 19.65 -24.03
N LYS A 563 -10.87 18.96 -25.02
CA LYS A 563 -10.46 19.57 -26.29
C LYS A 563 -11.67 20.13 -27.04
N GLU A 564 -12.74 19.36 -27.16
CA GLU A 564 -13.95 19.73 -27.89
C GLU A 564 -14.69 20.90 -27.23
N VAL A 565 -14.84 20.87 -25.90
CA VAL A 565 -15.49 21.95 -25.13
C VAL A 565 -14.71 23.26 -25.23
N ARG A 566 -13.36 23.20 -25.24
CA ARG A 566 -12.50 24.39 -25.40
C ARG A 566 -12.62 25.03 -26.78
N ILE A 567 -12.66 24.23 -27.85
CA ILE A 567 -12.74 24.74 -29.23
C ILE A 567 -14.02 25.56 -29.44
N ASN A 568 -15.15 25.04 -28.97
CA ASN A 568 -16.45 25.71 -29.17
C ASN A 568 -16.57 27.02 -28.38
N THR A 569 -15.84 27.17 -27.28
CA THR A 569 -15.81 28.41 -26.49
C THR A 569 -15.09 29.54 -27.24
N VAL A 570 -14.04 29.22 -28.01
CA VAL A 570 -13.30 30.24 -28.77
C VAL A 570 -14.11 30.72 -29.97
N ALA A 571 -14.82 29.82 -30.65
CA ALA A 571 -15.65 30.14 -31.81
C ALA A 571 -16.86 31.02 -31.48
N SER A 572 -17.46 30.87 -30.30
CA SER A 572 -18.60 31.70 -29.88
C SER A 572 -18.20 33.12 -29.48
N THR A 573 -16.96 33.33 -29.02
CA THR A 573 -16.47 34.66 -28.60
C THR A 573 -16.11 35.55 -29.81
N THR A 574 -15.81 34.96 -30.98
CA THR A 574 -15.45 35.71 -32.19
C THR A 574 -16.64 36.30 -32.96
N ALA A 575 -17.89 36.04 -32.53
CA ALA A 575 -19.09 36.50 -33.24
C ALA A 575 -19.75 37.75 -32.64
N SER A 576 -19.26 38.30 -31.52
CA SER A 576 -19.88 39.44 -30.84
C SER A 576 -18.87 40.50 -30.36
N SER A 577 -18.24 41.20 -31.32
CA SER A 577 -17.39 42.35 -31.01
C SER A 577 -18.15 43.69 -31.12
N SER A 578 -18.74 44.15 -30.02
CA SER A 578 -18.86 45.59 -29.68
C SER A 578 -19.29 45.80 -28.22
N SER A 579 -18.42 45.55 -27.24
CA SER A 579 -18.42 46.31 -25.98
C SER A 579 -17.13 46.09 -25.20
N SER A 580 -16.58 47.19 -24.66
CA SER A 580 -15.34 47.26 -23.91
C SER A 580 -15.55 46.79 -22.47
N LEU A 581 -15.03 45.61 -22.14
CA LEU A 581 -14.84 45.14 -20.76
C LEU A 581 -13.35 44.85 -20.52
N PRO A 582 -12.85 45.02 -19.28
CA PRO A 582 -11.43 44.90 -18.98
C PRO A 582 -10.93 43.46 -19.13
N PRO A 583 -9.64 43.25 -19.43
CA PRO A 583 -9.09 41.94 -19.76
C PRO A 583 -9.20 40.97 -18.57
N PRO A 584 -9.49 39.69 -18.79
CA PRO A 584 -9.60 38.71 -17.72
C PRO A 584 -8.24 38.44 -17.07
N VAL A 585 -8.28 38.33 -15.74
CA VAL A 585 -7.16 37.96 -14.86
C VAL A 585 -6.47 36.70 -15.38
N SER A 586 -5.13 36.78 -15.48
CA SER A 586 -4.15 35.76 -15.85
C SER A 586 -4.69 34.35 -16.17
N LYS A 587 -4.67 34.00 -17.47
CA LYS A 587 -4.87 32.64 -17.97
C LYS A 587 -3.91 31.66 -17.28
N VAL A 588 -4.42 30.79 -16.42
CA VAL A 588 -3.74 29.54 -16.07
C VAL A 588 -3.84 28.64 -17.30
N GLN A 589 -2.87 28.75 -18.21
CA GLN A 589 -2.68 27.74 -19.24
C GLN A 589 -2.17 26.48 -18.52
N VAL A 590 -3.06 25.52 -18.29
CA VAL A 590 -2.64 24.13 -18.10
C VAL A 590 -2.17 23.66 -19.48
N GLU A 591 -0.98 24.08 -19.88
CA GLU A 591 -0.26 23.41 -20.94
C GLU A 591 -0.06 21.97 -20.49
N LYS A 592 -0.29 21.05 -21.42
CA LYS A 592 0.04 19.64 -21.26
C LYS A 592 1.57 19.53 -21.27
N ALA A 593 2.23 20.09 -20.27
CA ALA A 593 3.55 19.69 -19.88
C ALA A 593 3.46 18.17 -19.73
N ASN A 594 4.36 17.45 -20.39
CA ASN A 594 4.50 16.00 -20.26
C ASN A 594 4.51 15.66 -18.77
N LEU A 595 3.33 15.34 -18.22
CA LEU A 595 3.24 14.84 -16.86
C LEU A 595 4.15 13.62 -16.87
N PRO A 596 5.20 13.60 -16.03
CA PRO A 596 6.11 12.45 -15.99
C PRO A 596 5.26 11.19 -15.86
N VAL A 597 5.74 10.06 -16.40
CA VAL A 597 5.07 8.78 -16.24
C VAL A 597 5.02 8.47 -14.75
N ILE A 598 3.97 8.91 -14.08
CA ILE A 598 3.76 8.74 -12.65
C ILE A 598 3.34 7.28 -12.49
N THR A 599 4.14 6.55 -11.73
CA THR A 599 3.74 5.23 -11.22
C THR A 599 2.44 5.38 -10.43
N CYS A 600 1.51 4.44 -10.60
CA CYS A 600 0.21 4.47 -9.92
C CYS A 600 0.38 4.85 -8.43
N PRO A 601 -0.33 5.88 -7.92
CA PRO A 601 -0.17 6.33 -6.54
C PRO A 601 -0.39 5.18 -5.55
N ASN A 602 0.37 5.17 -4.45
CA ASN A 602 0.09 4.23 -3.37
C ASN A 602 -1.18 4.71 -2.63
N TRP A 603 -2.33 4.15 -2.99
CA TRP A 603 -3.63 4.52 -2.40
C TRP A 603 -3.76 4.27 -0.89
N ASN A 604 -2.84 3.50 -0.29
CA ASN A 604 -2.78 3.28 1.15
C ASN A 604 -1.77 4.19 1.86
N ALA A 605 -1.02 5.02 1.13
CA ALA A 605 -0.07 5.94 1.73
C ALA A 605 -0.77 6.87 2.72
N VAL A 606 -0.06 7.21 3.81
CA VAL A 606 -0.59 8.08 4.87
C VAL A 606 -0.87 9.47 4.30
N GLY A 607 0.02 9.97 3.44
CA GLY A 607 -0.15 11.17 2.61
C GLY A 607 0.20 10.88 1.14
N PHE A 608 -0.14 11.83 0.26
CA PHE A 608 0.23 11.80 -1.15
C PHE A 608 1.35 12.82 -1.39
N SER A 609 2.27 12.53 -2.29
CA SER A 609 3.20 13.51 -2.86
C SER A 609 2.44 14.54 -3.71
N ASP A 610 3.07 15.68 -4.01
CA ASP A 610 2.48 16.73 -4.84
C ASP A 610 2.10 16.21 -6.25
N GLU A 611 2.91 15.32 -6.82
CA GLU A 611 2.67 14.67 -8.11
C GLU A 611 1.47 13.71 -8.05
N GLU A 612 1.38 12.91 -6.99
CA GLU A 612 0.24 12.03 -6.77
C GLU A 612 -1.04 12.86 -6.55
N ILE A 613 -0.98 13.98 -5.80
CA ILE A 613 -2.13 14.88 -5.62
C ILE A 613 -2.58 15.44 -6.96
N LYS A 614 -1.66 15.96 -7.79
CA LYS A 614 -1.97 16.47 -9.14
C LYS A 614 -2.64 15.40 -10.00
N TYR A 615 -2.12 14.17 -9.96
CA TYR A 615 -2.69 13.04 -10.68
C TYR A 615 -4.11 12.73 -10.18
N VAL A 616 -4.30 12.67 -8.87
CA VAL A 616 -5.58 12.33 -8.22
C VAL A 616 -6.68 13.33 -8.51
N ILE A 617 -6.38 14.63 -8.48
CA ILE A 617 -7.40 15.66 -8.68
C ILE A 617 -7.70 15.92 -10.16
N HIS A 618 -6.85 15.47 -11.08
CA HIS A 618 -6.91 15.84 -12.49
C HIS A 618 -8.28 15.55 -13.12
N ASP A 619 -8.83 14.35 -12.90
CA ASP A 619 -10.07 13.94 -13.52
C ASP A 619 -11.26 14.70 -12.94
N ALA A 620 -11.38 14.74 -11.61
CA ALA A 620 -12.42 15.54 -10.94
C ALA A 620 -12.36 17.02 -11.35
N TYR A 621 -11.18 17.63 -11.35
CA TYR A 621 -11.00 19.03 -11.75
C TYR A 621 -11.38 19.26 -13.23
N THR A 622 -10.98 18.37 -14.13
CA THR A 622 -11.32 18.47 -15.55
C THR A 622 -12.83 18.32 -15.77
N CYS A 623 -13.49 17.42 -15.04
CA CYS A 623 -14.95 17.31 -15.03
C CYS A 623 -15.64 18.58 -14.53
N CYS A 624 -15.15 19.20 -13.46
CA CYS A 624 -15.64 20.49 -12.97
C CYS A 624 -15.55 21.56 -14.07
N PHE A 625 -14.38 21.67 -14.72
CA PHE A 625 -14.16 22.64 -15.79
C PHE A 625 -15.07 22.41 -17.01
N ILE A 626 -15.24 21.14 -17.43
CA ILE A 626 -16.14 20.80 -18.53
C ILE A 626 -17.59 21.13 -18.16
N GLY A 627 -18.05 20.73 -16.98
CA GLY A 627 -19.42 20.99 -16.52
C GLY A 627 -19.71 22.48 -16.40
N ASP A 628 -18.82 23.28 -15.81
CA ASP A 628 -18.94 24.73 -15.71
C ASP A 628 -19.12 25.38 -17.08
N ARG A 629 -18.31 24.97 -18.07
CA ARG A 629 -18.40 25.47 -19.44
C ARG A 629 -19.70 25.07 -20.12
N LEU A 630 -20.09 23.81 -20.04
CA LEU A 630 -21.29 23.31 -20.70
C LEU A 630 -22.57 23.92 -20.12
N LEU A 631 -22.66 24.03 -18.79
CA LEU A 631 -23.82 24.65 -18.15
C LEU A 631 -23.84 26.17 -18.34
N GLY A 632 -22.67 26.83 -18.38
CA GLY A 632 -22.58 28.26 -18.70
C GLY A 632 -22.99 28.60 -20.14
N LEU A 633 -22.84 27.67 -21.10
CA LEU A 633 -23.35 27.82 -22.46
C LEU A 633 -24.88 27.68 -22.52
N GLY A 634 -25.51 27.00 -21.56
CA GLY A 634 -26.94 26.77 -21.49
C GLY A 634 -27.77 27.91 -20.88
N ASN A 635 -27.25 29.14 -20.87
CA ASN A 635 -27.78 30.28 -20.10
C ASN A 635 -29.18 30.80 -20.50
N ASP A 636 -29.94 30.06 -21.31
CA ASP A 636 -31.38 30.22 -21.44
C ASP A 636 -32.09 29.01 -20.80
N ARG A 637 -32.23 29.08 -19.46
CA ARG A 637 -33.24 28.39 -18.64
C ARG A 637 -33.51 26.91 -18.96
N CYS A 638 -32.66 25.99 -18.52
CA CYS A 638 -33.05 24.58 -18.35
C CYS A 638 -32.10 23.84 -17.41
N PHE A 639 -32.20 24.02 -16.10
CA PHE A 639 -31.81 23.03 -15.09
C PHE A 639 -32.68 23.19 -13.85
#